data_AF-A0A924WW62-F1
#
_entry.id   AF-A0A924WW62-F1
#
_cell.length_a   1.000
_cell.length_b   1.000
_cell.length_c   1.000
_cell.angle_alpha   90.00
_cell.angle_beta   90.00
_cell.angle_gamma   90.00
#
_symmetry.space_group_name_H-M   'P 1'
#
loop_
_entity.id
_entity.type
_entity.pdbx_description
1 polymer ?
#
loop_
_entity_poly.entity_id
_entity_poly.type
_entity_poly.pdbx_seq_one_letter_code
_entity_poly.pdbx_strand_id
1 'polypeptide(L)'
;MSDINLNRRGFPVAQGLYLPEFEHDACGVGFVAHLKGKPSHKLVAQALEILENMEHRGACGCEGNSGDGAGILVSTPDKFFRKVTANLGFKLPKPGEYAVGMCFLPKDLVARRVCEEKIIDLVGEFGMQILGWRDVPVKSGKIGPSPLACEPRVRQVFIGMGENFYNREDFNRRLYLVRQRAENEIEFGKDIPEAASKDFYVCLMSTNRMVYKGMLTPDQVRGYFPDLSDPDFESHFAIVHSRFSTNTFPSWQLAHPYRYLAHNGEINTLRGNRNWMRARYGSLHSDVFGDELNHLYPILTETGSDSATLDNALQFLCVNGRPIEHAMLMLIPEAWQNNALMDPDLKAFYEYHACLMEPWDGPANIAFTNGEKIGAVLDRNGLRPSRYFVTKDDFVIMASEAGTLAVDPTNIARKWRLQPGKIFLIDFKKQRIVDDSEVKSQLVDSRPWKRWLDENLTELESLPQPDKVEGTDHDTLLVRQHAFGYTNEDLRILLMPMLTTGQEAIGSMGTDTPLACLSDKAQLLFSYFKQLFAQVTNPPLDAIREELVTSLITYLGREGNLLTEAPTHARLIKLKTPIINNTELAKLKQLNSDDHKAVTISTLFDANDAENGLQKALDRIGDEAVKAIKEERATLLILSDRGVDQNNAPIPSLLATSAVHHHLIRQGLRAQAGLVIETGEAREVHHCCLLLGYGAGAINPYLALDTINDLYKDGFLPADLKPEYAQKNFIKAVNKGILKVASKMGISTVQSYRGAQIFEAVGLSRELVDKYFTGTPSRIQGITLDIVSTEAMMRHRRGFPPIRVDSETLEVGGFYQYRRNGEHHAWNPDTVAKLQHAVRIDSFKTFQEYSKLLNDESRTHCTLRGLLQFKSPNAPVPIEEVEEAKDIVKRFVTGAMSFGSISKETHETLAIAMNRIGGKSNTGEGGEDPNRFQRDPNGDLRRSAIKQVASGRLGVTSEYLVIADDLQIKMAQGAMPGEGGQLPGAKVYPWIAK
;
A
#
# COMPACT_ATOMS: atom_id res chain seq x y z
N MET A 1 8.47 -32.18 0.45
CA MET A 1 8.17 -30.81 0.93
C MET A 1 8.30 -30.70 2.46
N SER A 2 9.06 -31.58 3.14
CA SER A 2 9.10 -31.67 4.61
C SER A 2 10.05 -30.69 5.30
N ASP A 3 10.85 -29.92 4.57
CA ASP A 3 11.91 -29.05 5.14
C ASP A 3 11.68 -27.54 4.86
N ILE A 4 10.43 -27.09 4.74
CA ILE A 4 10.13 -25.66 4.63
C ILE A 4 9.82 -25.13 6.02
N ASN A 5 10.70 -24.29 6.56
CA ASN A 5 10.45 -23.61 7.83
C ASN A 5 9.37 -22.54 7.63
N LEU A 6 8.21 -22.73 8.25
CA LEU A 6 7.07 -21.80 8.16
C LEU A 6 7.11 -20.79 9.31
N ASN A 7 6.76 -19.54 9.02
CA ASN A 7 6.50 -18.50 10.00
C ASN A 7 5.10 -18.65 10.62
N ARG A 8 4.75 -17.78 11.56
CA ARG A 8 3.46 -17.78 12.25
C ARG A 8 2.25 -17.66 11.31
N ARG A 9 2.40 -17.05 10.13
CA ARG A 9 1.34 -16.96 9.12
C ARG A 9 1.08 -18.28 8.40
N GLY A 10 1.87 -19.33 8.65
CA GLY A 10 1.86 -20.54 7.84
C GLY A 10 2.60 -20.40 6.51
N PHE A 11 3.29 -19.26 6.28
CA PHE A 11 4.09 -18.99 5.09
C PHE A 11 5.55 -19.37 5.30
N PRO A 12 6.32 -19.74 4.26
CA PRO A 12 7.76 -19.94 4.40
C PRO A 12 8.43 -18.72 5.05
N VAL A 13 9.47 -18.92 5.85
CA VAL A 13 10.34 -17.79 6.25
C VAL A 13 10.96 -17.16 4.99
N ALA A 14 11.30 -15.87 5.07
CA ALA A 14 11.93 -15.17 3.96
C ALA A 14 13.16 -15.94 3.46
N GLN A 15 13.16 -16.31 2.18
CA GLN A 15 14.22 -17.12 1.55
C GLN A 15 14.37 -16.77 0.07
N GLY A 16 15.60 -16.54 -0.39
CA GLY A 16 15.84 -16.08 -1.76
C GLY A 16 15.07 -14.79 -2.07
N LEU A 17 14.25 -14.82 -3.14
CA LEU A 17 13.41 -13.68 -3.56
C LEU A 17 12.01 -13.66 -2.91
N TYR A 18 11.67 -14.67 -2.10
CA TYR A 18 10.36 -14.79 -1.47
C TYR A 18 10.31 -13.96 -0.17
N LEU A 19 9.31 -13.08 -0.07
CA LEU A 19 9.01 -12.28 1.12
C LEU A 19 7.54 -12.48 1.53
N PRO A 20 7.25 -13.01 2.74
CA PRO A 20 5.88 -13.32 3.20
C PRO A 20 4.95 -12.12 3.38
N GLU A 21 5.48 -10.91 3.32
CA GLU A 21 4.73 -9.66 3.45
C GLU A 21 3.97 -9.27 2.18
N PHE A 22 4.31 -9.87 1.03
CA PHE A 22 3.63 -9.64 -0.26
C PHE A 22 2.48 -10.61 -0.52
N GLU A 23 2.02 -11.31 0.50
CA GLU A 23 0.86 -12.20 0.40
C GLU A 23 -0.42 -11.38 0.63
N HIS A 24 -1.35 -11.46 -0.32
CA HIS A 24 -2.60 -10.70 -0.35
C HIS A 24 -3.83 -11.62 -0.41
N ASP A 25 -4.98 -11.10 0.05
CA ASP A 25 -6.24 -11.83 0.11
C ASP A 25 -7.41 -10.99 -0.46
N ALA A 26 -8.41 -11.63 -1.07
CA ALA A 26 -9.65 -11.02 -1.56
C ALA A 26 -10.83 -11.97 -1.34
N CYS A 27 -12.08 -11.50 -1.20
CA CYS A 27 -13.06 -12.36 -0.51
C CYS A 27 -14.54 -12.17 -0.91
N GLY A 28 -15.42 -12.99 -0.33
CA GLY A 28 -16.87 -12.77 -0.23
C GLY A 28 -17.27 -12.50 1.22
N VAL A 29 -18.07 -11.45 1.47
CA VAL A 29 -18.59 -11.08 2.79
C VAL A 29 -20.12 -10.95 2.75
N GLY A 30 -20.77 -11.32 3.86
CA GLY A 30 -22.19 -11.08 4.10
C GLY A 30 -22.56 -11.13 5.57
N PHE A 31 -23.73 -10.62 5.92
CA PHE A 31 -24.31 -10.77 7.25
C PHE A 31 -25.83 -10.88 7.21
N VAL A 32 -26.39 -11.53 8.24
CA VAL A 32 -27.82 -11.55 8.54
C VAL A 32 -28.03 -10.97 9.93
N ALA A 33 -29.02 -10.12 10.11
CA ALA A 33 -29.38 -9.53 11.40
C ALA A 33 -30.89 -9.43 11.56
N HIS A 34 -31.39 -9.57 12.78
CA HIS A 34 -32.79 -9.28 13.10
C HIS A 34 -32.88 -7.89 13.73
N LEU A 35 -33.66 -6.96 13.15
CA LEU A 35 -33.70 -5.54 13.59
C LEU A 35 -33.99 -5.36 15.08
N LYS A 36 -34.95 -6.14 15.59
CA LYS A 36 -35.35 -6.13 17.01
C LYS A 36 -34.45 -6.94 17.94
N GLY A 37 -33.32 -7.46 17.46
CA GLY A 37 -32.37 -8.22 18.29
C GLY A 37 -32.88 -9.57 18.78
N LYS A 38 -33.88 -10.18 18.11
CA LYS A 38 -34.42 -11.49 18.50
C LYS A 38 -33.49 -12.62 18.04
N PRO A 39 -32.92 -13.42 18.95
CA PRO A 39 -32.05 -14.52 18.56
C PRO A 39 -32.86 -15.66 17.94
N SER A 40 -32.30 -16.32 16.92
CA SER A 40 -32.88 -17.54 16.36
C SER A 40 -31.82 -18.42 15.71
N HIS A 41 -32.04 -19.73 15.70
CA HIS A 41 -31.20 -20.66 14.94
C HIS A 41 -31.41 -20.52 13.42
N LYS A 42 -32.63 -20.15 12.99
CA LYS A 42 -32.93 -19.84 11.58
C LYS A 42 -31.94 -18.83 11.01
N LEU A 43 -31.62 -17.77 11.77
CA LEU A 43 -30.66 -16.74 11.36
C LEU A 43 -29.26 -17.33 11.12
N VAL A 44 -28.80 -18.21 12.01
CA VAL A 44 -27.49 -18.88 11.88
C VAL A 44 -27.48 -19.77 10.64
N ALA A 45 -28.54 -20.54 10.43
CA ALA A 45 -28.67 -21.39 9.26
C ALA A 45 -28.67 -20.60 7.93
N GLN A 46 -29.37 -19.46 7.88
CA GLN A 46 -29.40 -18.56 6.72
C GLN A 46 -28.04 -17.90 6.46
N ALA A 47 -27.31 -17.51 7.52
CA ALA A 47 -25.97 -16.95 7.35
C ALA A 47 -24.99 -17.98 6.77
N LEU A 48 -25.07 -19.23 7.23
CA LEU A 48 -24.28 -20.33 6.65
C LEU A 48 -24.69 -20.65 5.20
N GLU A 49 -25.97 -20.57 4.86
CA GLU A 49 -26.43 -20.71 3.46
C GLU A 49 -25.86 -19.59 2.56
N ILE A 50 -25.78 -18.36 3.07
CA ILE A 50 -25.10 -17.25 2.36
C ILE A 50 -23.62 -17.57 2.14
N LEU A 51 -22.95 -18.13 3.14
CA LEU A 51 -21.55 -18.54 3.03
C LEU A 51 -21.37 -19.61 1.95
N GLU A 52 -22.17 -20.68 2.01
CA GLU A 52 -22.21 -21.77 1.03
C GLU A 52 -22.43 -21.24 -0.39
N ASN A 53 -23.35 -20.28 -0.58
CA ASN A 53 -23.62 -19.67 -1.89
C ASN A 53 -22.56 -18.64 -2.37
N MET A 54 -21.49 -18.42 -1.60
CA MET A 54 -20.34 -17.58 -1.99
C MET A 54 -19.10 -18.41 -2.36
N GLU A 55 -19.22 -19.73 -2.48
CA GLU A 55 -18.11 -20.63 -2.81
C GLU A 55 -17.38 -20.24 -4.10
N HIS A 56 -18.10 -19.78 -5.14
CA HIS A 56 -17.51 -19.32 -6.41
C HIS A 56 -16.61 -18.07 -6.29
N ARG A 57 -16.62 -17.41 -5.12
CA ARG A 57 -15.71 -16.29 -4.78
C ARG A 57 -14.52 -16.71 -3.93
N GLY A 58 -14.49 -17.95 -3.43
CA GLY A 58 -13.35 -18.53 -2.75
C GLY A 58 -12.39 -19.20 -3.74
N ALA A 59 -11.15 -19.38 -3.33
CA ALA A 59 -10.23 -20.30 -3.98
C ALA A 59 -10.22 -21.63 -3.22
N CYS A 60 -10.02 -22.71 -3.97
CA CYS A 60 -9.49 -23.95 -3.41
C CYS A 60 -7.99 -23.95 -3.67
N GLY A 61 -7.20 -24.45 -2.71
CA GLY A 61 -5.78 -24.69 -2.87
C GLY A 61 -5.50 -25.77 -3.93
N CYS A 62 -4.30 -26.34 -3.91
CA CYS A 62 -3.93 -27.42 -4.84
C CYS A 62 -4.80 -28.69 -4.72
N GLU A 63 -5.59 -28.81 -3.65
CA GLU A 63 -6.52 -29.90 -3.36
C GLU A 63 -7.95 -29.34 -3.29
N GLY A 64 -8.92 -29.99 -3.95
CA GLY A 64 -10.31 -29.50 -4.01
C GLY A 64 -11.06 -29.45 -2.67
N ASN A 65 -10.50 -30.01 -1.59
CA ASN A 65 -11.04 -29.97 -0.23
C ASN A 65 -10.21 -29.11 0.74
N SER A 66 -9.29 -28.29 0.21
CA SER A 66 -8.45 -27.37 0.96
C SER A 66 -8.88 -25.93 0.63
N GLY A 67 -9.73 -25.33 1.46
CA GLY A 67 -10.18 -23.94 1.28
C GLY A 67 -9.23 -22.94 1.95
N ASP A 68 -9.11 -21.73 1.41
CA ASP A 68 -8.21 -20.69 1.93
C ASP A 68 -8.65 -20.09 3.27
N GLY A 69 -9.91 -20.28 3.65
CA GLY A 69 -10.44 -19.91 4.95
C GLY A 69 -11.89 -19.46 4.91
N ALA A 70 -12.69 -19.93 5.86
CA ALA A 70 -14.08 -19.54 5.99
C ALA A 70 -14.49 -19.50 7.47
N GLY A 71 -15.54 -18.73 7.77
CA GLY A 71 -16.02 -18.63 9.13
C GLY A 71 -17.28 -17.79 9.30
N ILE A 72 -17.75 -17.78 10.55
CA ILE A 72 -18.93 -17.08 11.02
C ILE A 72 -18.65 -16.41 12.37
N LEU A 73 -19.07 -15.16 12.50
CA LEU A 73 -19.12 -14.41 13.75
C LEU A 73 -20.57 -14.22 14.14
N VAL A 74 -20.91 -14.61 15.37
CA VAL A 74 -22.28 -14.57 15.91
C VAL A 74 -22.33 -13.82 17.24
N SER A 75 -23.53 -13.45 17.67
CA SER A 75 -23.75 -13.12 19.09
C SER A 75 -23.57 -14.34 20.00
N THR A 76 -23.16 -14.15 21.26
CA THR A 76 -23.00 -15.23 22.25
C THR A 76 -24.27 -16.09 22.37
N PRO A 77 -24.22 -17.40 22.05
CA PRO A 77 -25.35 -18.32 22.18
C PRO A 77 -25.49 -18.84 23.64
N ASP A 78 -25.97 -17.99 24.56
CA ASP A 78 -26.01 -18.28 26.00
C ASP A 78 -26.77 -19.58 26.34
N LYS A 79 -27.91 -19.84 25.67
CA LYS A 79 -28.72 -21.05 25.87
C LYS A 79 -27.92 -22.32 25.57
N PHE A 80 -27.22 -22.35 24.45
CA PHE A 80 -26.30 -23.43 24.09
C PHE A 80 -25.15 -23.56 25.09
N PHE A 81 -24.53 -22.44 25.49
CA PHE A 81 -23.41 -22.50 26.43
C PHE A 81 -23.79 -23.06 27.79
N ARG A 82 -24.93 -22.65 28.36
CA ARG A 82 -25.42 -23.21 29.63
C ARG A 82 -25.64 -24.72 29.55
N LYS A 83 -26.14 -25.21 28.41
CA LYS A 83 -26.34 -26.65 28.16
C LYS A 83 -25.00 -27.39 28.14
N VAL A 84 -23.99 -26.90 27.42
CA VAL A 84 -22.70 -27.61 27.29
C VAL A 84 -21.82 -27.47 28.53
N THR A 85 -21.83 -26.34 29.25
CA THR A 85 -20.99 -26.15 30.44
C THR A 85 -21.53 -26.90 31.66
N ALA A 86 -22.85 -27.08 31.75
CA ALA A 86 -23.45 -27.93 32.77
C ALA A 86 -22.90 -29.36 32.71
N ASN A 87 -22.68 -29.90 31.51
CA ASN A 87 -22.06 -31.21 31.30
C ASN A 87 -20.58 -31.25 31.65
N LEU A 88 -19.89 -30.10 31.70
CA LEU A 88 -18.48 -29.96 32.06
C LEU A 88 -18.27 -29.67 33.56
N GLY A 89 -19.34 -29.55 34.35
CA GLY A 89 -19.28 -29.41 35.79
C GLY A 89 -19.17 -27.98 36.32
N PHE A 90 -19.41 -26.95 35.50
CA PHE A 90 -19.42 -25.56 35.95
C PHE A 90 -20.63 -24.76 35.45
N LYS A 91 -21.05 -23.77 36.26
CA LYS A 91 -22.21 -22.91 35.98
C LYS A 91 -21.75 -21.56 35.45
N LEU A 92 -22.50 -21.01 34.51
CA LEU A 92 -22.24 -19.68 33.96
C LEU A 92 -23.00 -18.60 34.74
N PRO A 93 -22.33 -17.47 35.07
CA PRO A 93 -22.97 -16.22 35.50
C PRO A 93 -24.03 -15.72 34.51
N LYS A 94 -24.67 -14.58 34.82
CA LYS A 94 -25.64 -13.98 33.89
C LYS A 94 -24.94 -13.52 32.60
N PRO A 95 -25.64 -13.45 31.46
CA PRO A 95 -25.07 -12.88 30.25
C PRO A 95 -24.50 -11.49 30.50
N GLY A 96 -23.26 -11.25 30.09
CA GLY A 96 -22.54 -10.01 30.36
C GLY A 96 -21.62 -10.04 31.59
N GLU A 97 -21.82 -10.98 32.53
CA GLU A 97 -20.94 -11.23 33.69
C GLU A 97 -19.96 -12.39 33.43
N TYR A 98 -20.01 -12.99 32.24
CA TYR A 98 -19.02 -13.93 31.76
C TYR A 98 -18.64 -13.63 30.31
N ALA A 99 -17.44 -14.03 29.95
CA ALA A 99 -16.91 -13.99 28.60
C ALA A 99 -16.44 -15.37 28.17
N VAL A 100 -16.33 -15.54 26.86
CA VAL A 100 -15.76 -16.73 26.27
C VAL A 100 -14.65 -16.33 25.31
N GLY A 101 -13.49 -16.96 25.45
CA GLY A 101 -12.37 -16.87 24.53
C GLY A 101 -12.32 -18.09 23.63
N MET A 102 -12.43 -17.90 22.31
CA MET A 102 -12.17 -18.95 21.32
C MET A 102 -10.69 -18.93 20.95
N CYS A 103 -9.97 -20.00 21.30
CA CYS A 103 -8.52 -20.09 21.18
C CYS A 103 -8.13 -21.20 20.20
N PHE A 104 -7.20 -20.88 19.32
CA PHE A 104 -6.36 -21.85 18.61
C PHE A 104 -5.11 -22.07 19.45
N LEU A 105 -4.91 -23.32 19.85
CA LEU A 105 -3.80 -23.74 20.69
C LEU A 105 -2.93 -24.75 19.93
N PRO A 106 -1.63 -24.85 20.26
CA PRO A 106 -0.76 -25.87 19.71
C PRO A 106 -1.29 -27.30 19.92
N LYS A 107 -1.04 -28.19 18.96
CA LYS A 107 -1.28 -29.63 19.14
C LYS A 107 -0.34 -30.22 20.19
N ASP A 108 0.91 -29.74 20.24
CA ASP A 108 1.88 -30.11 21.27
C ASP A 108 1.34 -29.79 22.68
N LEU A 109 1.45 -30.75 23.59
CA LEU A 109 0.87 -30.66 24.93
C LEU A 109 1.60 -29.65 25.82
N VAL A 110 2.93 -29.55 25.69
CA VAL A 110 3.74 -28.65 26.51
C VAL A 110 3.50 -27.21 26.08
N ALA A 111 3.63 -26.93 24.79
CA ALA A 111 3.34 -25.62 24.20
C ALA A 111 1.91 -25.15 24.51
N ARG A 112 0.93 -26.06 24.42
CA ARG A 112 -0.46 -25.74 24.77
C ARG A 112 -0.64 -25.38 26.23
N ARG A 113 -0.01 -26.11 27.16
CA ARG A 113 -0.07 -25.77 28.59
C ARG A 113 0.53 -24.40 28.86
N VAL A 114 1.66 -24.06 28.24
CA VAL A 114 2.26 -22.72 28.34
C VAL A 114 1.28 -21.63 27.91
N CYS A 115 0.57 -21.83 26.79
CA CYS A 115 -0.45 -20.87 26.34
C CYS A 115 -1.65 -20.78 27.29
N GLU A 116 -2.14 -21.91 27.80
CA GLU A 116 -3.27 -21.96 28.73
C GLU A 116 -2.93 -21.33 30.09
N GLU A 117 -1.76 -21.66 30.65
CA GLU A 117 -1.22 -21.07 31.89
C GLU A 117 -1.05 -19.56 31.74
N LYS A 118 -0.50 -19.09 30.61
CA LYS A 118 -0.37 -17.66 30.34
C LYS A 118 -1.73 -16.94 30.37
N ILE A 119 -2.77 -17.52 29.79
CA ILE A 119 -4.12 -16.95 29.85
C ILE A 119 -4.64 -16.97 31.29
N ILE A 120 -4.48 -18.07 32.01
CA ILE A 120 -4.94 -18.22 33.40
C ILE A 120 -4.26 -17.17 34.30
N ASP A 121 -2.95 -17.02 34.20
CA ASP A 121 -2.15 -16.08 34.97
C ASP A 121 -2.61 -14.64 34.72
N LEU A 122 -2.73 -14.25 33.45
CA LEU A 122 -3.17 -12.91 33.08
C LEU A 122 -4.62 -12.63 33.53
N VAL A 123 -5.51 -13.62 33.40
CA VAL A 123 -6.90 -13.49 33.88
C VAL A 123 -6.92 -13.28 35.41
N GLY A 124 -6.12 -14.02 36.16
CA GLY A 124 -5.98 -13.86 37.60
C GLY A 124 -5.35 -12.53 38.01
N GLU A 125 -4.31 -12.07 37.28
CA GLU A 125 -3.62 -10.80 37.51
C GLU A 125 -4.59 -9.61 37.47
N PHE A 126 -5.54 -9.61 36.54
CA PHE A 126 -6.56 -8.56 36.42
C PHE A 126 -7.83 -8.82 37.25
N GLY A 127 -7.80 -9.76 38.21
CA GLY A 127 -8.89 -10.02 39.15
C GLY A 127 -10.13 -10.69 38.55
N MET A 128 -10.02 -11.27 37.36
CA MET A 128 -11.06 -12.08 36.72
C MET A 128 -10.92 -13.55 37.14
N GLN A 129 -11.93 -14.37 36.86
CA GLN A 129 -11.95 -15.77 37.29
C GLN A 129 -12.07 -16.73 36.12
N ILE A 130 -11.21 -17.75 36.07
CA ILE A 130 -11.37 -18.85 35.11
C ILE A 130 -12.49 -19.76 35.63
N LEU A 131 -13.57 -19.87 34.87
CA LEU A 131 -14.71 -20.74 35.19
C LEU A 131 -14.47 -22.17 34.69
N GLY A 132 -13.80 -22.31 33.55
CA GLY A 132 -13.48 -23.61 32.97
C GLY A 132 -13.05 -23.53 31.52
N TRP A 133 -12.51 -24.65 31.03
CA TRP A 133 -12.13 -24.85 29.63
C TRP A 133 -13.04 -25.89 28.97
N ARG A 134 -13.37 -25.68 27.69
CA ARG A 134 -14.13 -26.61 26.86
C ARG A 134 -13.34 -26.93 25.60
N ASP A 135 -13.17 -28.22 25.31
CA ASP A 135 -12.74 -28.65 23.98
C ASP A 135 -13.92 -28.50 23.01
N VAL A 136 -13.69 -27.76 21.91
CA VAL A 136 -14.73 -27.57 20.89
C VAL A 136 -14.79 -28.85 20.04
N PRO A 137 -15.97 -29.47 19.88
CA PRO A 137 -16.10 -30.63 19.02
C PRO A 137 -15.83 -30.22 17.57
N VAL A 138 -14.94 -30.95 16.89
CA VAL A 138 -14.59 -30.73 15.48
C VAL A 138 -14.67 -32.03 14.68
N LYS A 139 -14.96 -31.94 13.38
CA LYS A 139 -15.01 -33.09 12.44
C LYS A 139 -13.98 -32.94 11.32
N SER A 140 -12.74 -33.32 11.60
CA SER A 140 -11.60 -33.20 10.68
C SER A 140 -11.58 -34.22 9.53
N GLY A 141 -12.54 -35.14 9.44
CA GLY A 141 -12.53 -36.20 8.41
C GLY A 141 -12.75 -35.73 6.97
N LYS A 142 -13.20 -34.48 6.77
CA LYS A 142 -13.51 -33.92 5.44
C LYS A 142 -12.54 -32.83 4.97
N ILE A 143 -11.61 -32.40 5.82
CA ILE A 143 -10.62 -31.37 5.46
C ILE A 143 -9.45 -31.99 4.70
N GLY A 144 -8.85 -31.23 3.78
CA GLY A 144 -7.68 -31.68 3.02
C GLY A 144 -6.43 -31.89 3.89
N PRO A 145 -5.43 -32.64 3.39
CA PRO A 145 -4.15 -32.85 4.05
C PRO A 145 -3.46 -31.56 4.51
N SER A 146 -3.51 -30.50 3.69
CA SER A 146 -2.82 -29.23 3.99
C SER A 146 -3.44 -28.49 5.19
N PRO A 147 -4.77 -28.21 5.22
CA PRO A 147 -5.43 -27.70 6.43
C PRO A 147 -5.28 -28.60 7.65
N LEU A 148 -5.30 -29.93 7.48
CA LEU A 148 -5.17 -30.90 8.57
C LEU A 148 -3.80 -30.84 9.24
N ALA A 149 -2.74 -30.60 8.46
CA ALA A 149 -1.37 -30.52 8.96
C ALA A 149 -1.16 -29.34 9.93
N CYS A 150 -1.80 -28.19 9.67
CA CYS A 150 -1.73 -27.01 10.53
C CYS A 150 -3.00 -26.79 11.38
N GLU A 151 -3.90 -27.77 11.43
CA GLU A 151 -5.12 -27.69 12.25
C GLU A 151 -4.76 -27.52 13.74
N PRO A 152 -5.22 -26.45 14.40
CA PRO A 152 -4.93 -26.20 15.80
C PRO A 152 -5.85 -27.02 16.72
N ARG A 153 -5.47 -27.13 18.00
CA ARG A 153 -6.41 -27.57 19.03
C ARG A 153 -7.36 -26.42 19.35
N VAL A 154 -8.62 -26.52 18.93
CA VAL A 154 -9.64 -25.50 19.18
C VAL A 154 -10.25 -25.68 20.58
N ARG A 155 -10.09 -24.70 21.46
CA ARG A 155 -10.69 -24.70 22.80
C ARG A 155 -11.36 -23.38 23.14
N GLN A 156 -12.32 -23.43 24.04
CA GLN A 156 -13.00 -22.28 24.61
C GLN A 156 -12.62 -22.12 26.08
N VAL A 157 -12.20 -20.93 26.48
CA VAL A 157 -12.02 -20.54 27.88
C VAL A 157 -13.21 -19.71 28.34
N PHE A 158 -13.81 -20.08 29.48
CA PHE A 158 -14.90 -19.34 30.10
C PHE A 158 -14.34 -18.51 31.26
N ILE A 159 -14.57 -17.19 31.21
CA ILE A 159 -14.02 -16.22 32.16
C ILE A 159 -15.17 -15.51 32.83
N GLY A 160 -15.22 -15.53 34.16
CA GLY A 160 -16.15 -14.76 34.98
C GLY A 160 -15.58 -13.39 35.29
N MET A 161 -16.47 -12.40 35.37
CA MET A 161 -16.13 -10.99 35.62
C MET A 161 -15.37 -10.80 36.95
N GLY A 162 -15.57 -11.62 37.98
CA GLY A 162 -14.95 -11.42 39.29
C GLY A 162 -15.57 -10.25 40.06
N GLU A 163 -15.13 -10.02 41.30
CA GLU A 163 -15.74 -9.03 42.20
C GLU A 163 -15.24 -7.60 41.98
N ASN A 164 -14.09 -7.43 41.33
CA ASN A 164 -13.39 -6.14 41.17
C ASN A 164 -13.94 -5.26 40.04
N PHE A 165 -15.00 -5.70 39.36
CA PHE A 165 -15.50 -5.07 38.14
C PHE A 165 -16.88 -4.49 38.37
N TYR A 166 -17.02 -3.20 38.02
CA TYR A 166 -18.25 -2.44 38.29
C TYR A 166 -19.29 -2.57 37.19
N ASN A 167 -18.86 -2.85 35.96
CA ASN A 167 -19.73 -3.00 34.81
C ASN A 167 -19.10 -3.85 33.70
N ARG A 168 -19.94 -4.24 32.75
CA ARG A 168 -19.57 -5.07 31.61
C ARG A 168 -18.54 -4.42 30.67
N GLU A 169 -18.51 -3.09 30.58
CA GLU A 169 -17.59 -2.39 29.68
C GLU A 169 -16.15 -2.46 30.21
N ASP A 170 -15.96 -2.23 31.50
CA ASP A 170 -14.68 -2.40 32.19
C ASP A 170 -14.17 -3.85 32.06
N PHE A 171 -15.06 -4.82 32.24
CA PHE A 171 -14.72 -6.23 32.00
C PHE A 171 -14.26 -6.49 30.57
N ASN A 172 -14.96 -5.97 29.55
CA ASN A 172 -14.54 -6.10 28.15
C ASN A 172 -13.18 -5.43 27.87
N ARG A 173 -12.87 -4.30 28.51
CA ARG A 173 -11.58 -3.61 28.38
C ARG A 173 -10.44 -4.45 28.95
N ARG A 174 -10.63 -5.09 30.12
CA ARG A 174 -9.63 -6.01 30.69
C ARG A 174 -9.47 -7.30 29.89
N LEU A 175 -10.55 -7.83 29.30
CA LEU A 175 -10.45 -8.97 28.38
C LEU A 175 -9.63 -8.63 27.13
N TYR A 176 -9.78 -7.42 26.58
CA TYR A 176 -8.93 -6.96 25.48
C TYR A 176 -7.46 -6.92 25.88
N LEU A 177 -7.14 -6.40 27.06
CA LEU A 177 -5.78 -6.31 27.56
C LEU A 177 -5.18 -7.70 27.80
N VAL A 178 -5.90 -8.61 28.46
CA VAL A 178 -5.47 -10.01 28.64
C VAL A 178 -5.16 -10.65 27.31
N ARG A 179 -6.06 -10.52 26.33
CA ARG A 179 -5.85 -11.12 25.01
C ARG A 179 -4.61 -10.53 24.31
N GLN A 180 -4.51 -9.21 24.23
CA GLN A 180 -3.41 -8.55 23.53
C GLN A 180 -2.07 -8.88 24.18
N ARG A 181 -2.00 -8.83 25.52
CA ARG A 181 -0.79 -9.15 26.27
C ARG A 181 -0.41 -10.62 26.14
N ALA A 182 -1.38 -11.55 26.20
CA ALA A 182 -1.13 -12.97 25.97
C ALA A 182 -0.54 -13.22 24.57
N GLU A 183 -1.14 -12.62 23.53
CA GLU A 183 -0.66 -12.75 22.16
C GLU A 183 0.75 -12.19 21.99
N ASN A 184 1.03 -10.99 22.54
CA ASN A 184 2.35 -10.37 22.46
C ASN A 184 3.41 -11.14 23.27
N GLU A 185 3.11 -11.54 24.50
CA GLU A 185 4.07 -12.29 25.35
C GLU A 185 4.38 -13.68 24.77
N ILE A 186 3.42 -14.35 24.14
CA ILE A 186 3.64 -15.65 23.49
C ILE A 186 4.38 -15.48 22.16
N GLU A 187 4.07 -14.46 21.37
CA GLU A 187 4.74 -14.23 20.09
C GLU A 187 6.20 -13.80 20.26
N PHE A 188 6.46 -12.84 21.16
CA PHE A 188 7.76 -12.18 21.31
C PHE A 188 8.56 -12.64 22.54
N GLY A 189 8.03 -13.57 23.33
CA GLY A 189 8.71 -14.10 24.52
C GLY A 189 9.92 -14.97 24.15
N LYS A 190 11.05 -14.75 24.82
CA LYS A 190 12.32 -15.46 24.53
C LYS A 190 12.32 -16.93 24.92
N ASP A 191 11.56 -17.29 25.95
CA ASP A 191 11.51 -18.64 26.53
C ASP A 191 10.20 -19.39 26.19
N ILE A 192 9.54 -18.99 25.10
CA ILE A 192 8.30 -19.62 24.62
C ILE A 192 8.65 -20.75 23.66
N PRO A 193 8.05 -21.96 23.80
CA PRO A 193 8.18 -23.02 22.81
C PRO A 193 7.80 -22.54 21.41
N GLU A 194 8.58 -22.91 20.40
CA GLU A 194 8.36 -22.46 19.01
C GLU A 194 6.93 -22.77 18.51
N ALA A 195 6.40 -23.95 18.85
CA ALA A 195 5.03 -24.33 18.52
C ALA A 195 3.98 -23.41 19.18
N ALA A 196 4.24 -22.91 20.39
CA ALA A 196 3.37 -21.93 21.05
C ALA A 196 3.40 -20.57 20.33
N SER A 197 4.60 -20.08 19.99
CA SER A 197 4.74 -18.82 19.23
C SER A 197 4.07 -18.91 17.85
N LYS A 198 4.17 -20.07 17.17
CA LYS A 198 3.60 -20.29 15.83
C LYS A 198 2.09 -20.52 15.81
N ASP A 199 1.55 -21.34 16.72
CA ASP A 199 0.17 -21.86 16.57
C ASP A 199 -0.85 -21.16 17.49
N PHE A 200 -0.39 -20.39 18.48
CA PHE A 200 -1.29 -19.71 19.42
C PHE A 200 -1.98 -18.50 18.79
N TYR A 201 -3.30 -18.48 18.83
CA TYR A 201 -4.10 -17.34 18.38
C TYR A 201 -5.45 -17.27 19.09
N VAL A 202 -5.87 -16.08 19.55
CA VAL A 202 -7.19 -15.89 20.13
C VAL A 202 -8.12 -15.26 19.08
N CYS A 203 -9.04 -16.08 18.55
CA CYS A 203 -10.00 -15.67 17.53
C CYS A 203 -10.87 -14.51 18.02
N LEU A 204 -11.41 -14.66 19.22
CA LEU A 204 -12.16 -13.62 19.91
C LEU A 204 -12.26 -13.95 21.39
N MET A 205 -12.15 -12.94 22.24
CA MET A 205 -12.45 -13.02 23.67
C MET A 205 -13.48 -11.94 23.99
N SER A 206 -14.72 -12.33 24.29
CA SER A 206 -15.83 -11.38 24.41
C SER A 206 -16.99 -11.89 25.27
N THR A 207 -17.79 -10.95 25.77
CA THR A 207 -19.02 -11.20 26.55
C THR A 207 -20.27 -11.40 25.68
N ASN A 208 -20.30 -10.89 24.44
CA ASN A 208 -21.50 -10.90 23.57
C ASN A 208 -21.29 -11.45 22.17
N ARG A 209 -20.08 -11.91 21.83
CA ARG A 209 -19.73 -12.34 20.48
C ARG A 209 -18.89 -13.60 20.52
N MET A 210 -18.97 -14.36 19.43
CA MET A 210 -18.18 -15.57 19.22
C MET A 210 -17.79 -15.69 17.76
N VAL A 211 -16.62 -16.27 17.49
CA VAL A 211 -16.15 -16.57 16.12
C VAL A 211 -15.89 -18.06 15.99
N TYR A 212 -16.44 -18.68 14.95
CA TYR A 212 -16.09 -20.01 14.47
C TYR A 212 -15.49 -19.86 13.08
N LYS A 213 -14.19 -20.15 12.95
CA LYS A 213 -13.47 -20.00 11.68
C LYS A 213 -12.39 -21.06 11.55
N GLY A 214 -11.89 -21.24 10.34
CA GLY A 214 -10.75 -22.10 10.08
C GLY A 214 -10.37 -22.10 8.62
N MET A 215 -9.32 -22.85 8.30
CA MET A 215 -8.91 -23.11 6.93
C MET A 215 -9.85 -24.16 6.30
N LEU A 216 -11.04 -23.71 5.97
CA LEU A 216 -12.18 -24.51 5.53
C LEU A 216 -12.74 -23.91 4.24
N THR A 217 -13.30 -24.74 3.37
CA THR A 217 -14.19 -24.25 2.31
C THR A 217 -15.52 -23.77 2.93
N PRO A 218 -16.27 -22.90 2.24
CA PRO A 218 -17.55 -22.40 2.75
C PRO A 218 -18.54 -23.48 3.20
N ASP A 219 -18.67 -24.57 2.44
CA ASP A 219 -19.56 -25.71 2.74
C ASP A 219 -19.11 -26.54 3.96
N GLN A 220 -17.81 -26.57 4.24
CA GLN A 220 -17.24 -27.36 5.33
C GLN A 220 -17.55 -26.75 6.71
N VAL A 221 -17.77 -25.45 6.84
CA VAL A 221 -17.90 -24.76 8.15
C VAL A 221 -18.98 -25.38 9.02
N ARG A 222 -20.19 -25.57 8.46
CA ARG A 222 -21.34 -26.17 9.16
C ARG A 222 -21.06 -27.59 9.62
N GLY A 223 -20.36 -28.38 8.80
CA GLY A 223 -20.05 -29.78 9.08
C GLY A 223 -18.87 -29.96 10.04
N TYR A 224 -17.86 -29.09 9.95
CA TYR A 224 -16.65 -29.13 10.75
C TYR A 224 -16.90 -28.76 12.20
N PHE A 225 -17.75 -27.76 12.47
CA PHE A 225 -18.17 -27.34 13.82
C PHE A 225 -19.62 -27.78 14.10
N PRO A 226 -19.85 -28.95 14.74
CA PRO A 226 -21.20 -29.45 15.00
C PRO A 226 -22.06 -28.53 15.88
N ASP A 227 -21.42 -27.68 16.70
CA ASP A 227 -22.08 -26.66 17.53
C ASP A 227 -23.01 -25.77 16.69
N LEU A 228 -22.61 -25.40 15.47
CA LEU A 228 -23.37 -24.53 14.57
C LEU A 228 -24.68 -25.17 14.06
N SER A 229 -24.86 -26.47 14.24
CA SER A 229 -26.07 -27.21 13.87
C SER A 229 -26.97 -27.53 15.07
N ASP A 230 -26.58 -27.17 16.30
CA ASP A 230 -27.42 -27.37 17.48
C ASP A 230 -28.59 -26.36 17.48
N PRO A 231 -29.85 -26.80 17.63
CA PRO A 231 -31.01 -25.90 17.65
C PRO A 231 -30.99 -24.85 18.77
N ASP A 232 -30.28 -25.10 19.87
CA ASP A 232 -30.10 -24.14 20.97
C ASP A 232 -29.01 -23.10 20.67
N PHE A 233 -28.27 -23.26 19.57
CA PHE A 233 -27.31 -22.29 19.05
C PHE A 233 -28.07 -21.18 18.30
N GLU A 234 -28.57 -20.22 19.07
CA GLU A 234 -29.35 -19.09 18.57
C GLU A 234 -28.51 -17.81 18.53
N SER A 235 -28.72 -16.98 17.50
CA SER A 235 -28.07 -15.66 17.40
C SER A 235 -28.99 -14.61 16.79
N HIS A 236 -28.82 -13.35 17.19
CA HIS A 236 -29.59 -12.22 16.64
C HIS A 236 -28.88 -11.50 15.48
N PHE A 237 -27.60 -11.83 15.24
CA PHE A 237 -26.87 -11.45 14.03
C PHE A 237 -25.76 -12.46 13.72
N ALA A 238 -25.37 -12.56 12.46
CA ALA A 238 -24.27 -13.39 12.03
C ALA A 238 -23.54 -12.73 10.85
N ILE A 239 -22.22 -12.59 10.93
CA ILE A 239 -21.35 -12.17 9.82
C ILE A 239 -20.64 -13.41 9.31
N VAL A 240 -20.67 -13.65 8.01
CA VAL A 240 -19.96 -14.74 7.34
C VAL A 240 -18.97 -14.24 6.32
N HIS A 241 -17.94 -15.03 6.09
CA HIS A 241 -16.90 -14.66 5.14
C HIS A 241 -16.21 -15.89 4.54
N SER A 242 -15.91 -15.80 3.24
CA SER A 242 -15.07 -16.75 2.49
C SER A 242 -13.83 -16.04 1.95
N ARG A 243 -12.64 -16.56 2.27
CA ARG A 243 -11.34 -16.03 1.87
C ARG A 243 -10.88 -16.60 0.53
N PHE A 244 -10.18 -15.79 -0.26
CA PHE A 244 -9.35 -16.19 -1.41
C PHE A 244 -7.96 -15.61 -1.15
N SER A 245 -6.93 -16.45 -1.17
CA SER A 245 -5.54 -16.02 -0.97
C SER A 245 -4.73 -16.13 -2.25
N THR A 246 -3.66 -15.35 -2.34
CA THR A 246 -2.69 -15.43 -3.44
C THR A 246 -1.65 -16.55 -3.26
N ASN A 247 -1.70 -17.28 -2.14
CA ASN A 247 -0.84 -18.43 -1.86
C ASN A 247 -1.63 -19.71 -1.60
N THR A 248 -0.89 -20.82 -1.64
CA THR A 248 -1.36 -22.17 -1.28
C THR A 248 -0.91 -22.57 0.12
N PHE A 249 -0.48 -21.63 0.96
CA PHE A 249 0.15 -21.92 2.25
C PHE A 249 -0.89 -21.90 3.37
N PRO A 250 -0.93 -22.94 4.23
CA PRO A 250 -2.11 -23.17 5.05
C PRO A 250 -2.07 -22.36 6.37
N SER A 251 -3.11 -21.57 6.65
CA SER A 251 -3.16 -20.68 7.82
C SER A 251 -4.56 -20.51 8.43
N TRP A 252 -4.79 -21.15 9.57
CA TRP A 252 -6.09 -21.09 10.26
C TRP A 252 -6.41 -19.71 10.82
N GLN A 253 -5.42 -19.00 11.35
CA GLN A 253 -5.61 -17.71 12.00
C GLN A 253 -5.99 -16.57 11.04
N LEU A 254 -5.58 -16.68 9.76
CA LEU A 254 -5.87 -15.71 8.72
C LEU A 254 -7.29 -15.83 8.16
N ALA A 255 -8.01 -16.91 8.47
CA ALA A 255 -9.43 -16.99 8.15
C ALA A 255 -10.20 -15.82 8.81
N HIS A 256 -11.28 -15.40 8.16
CA HIS A 256 -12.21 -14.40 8.66
C HIS A 256 -13.48 -15.08 9.19
N PRO A 257 -14.36 -14.36 9.91
CA PRO A 257 -14.23 -12.98 10.39
C PRO A 257 -13.12 -12.77 11.44
N TYR A 258 -12.71 -11.51 11.63
CA TYR A 258 -11.90 -11.09 12.76
C TYR A 258 -12.79 -10.70 13.96
N ARG A 259 -12.30 -9.89 14.90
CA ARG A 259 -12.95 -9.68 16.20
C ARG A 259 -14.12 -8.71 16.11
N TYR A 260 -13.96 -7.68 15.28
CA TYR A 260 -14.92 -6.61 15.04
C TYR A 260 -15.37 -6.57 13.58
N LEU A 261 -14.59 -7.07 12.64
CA LEU A 261 -14.91 -6.94 11.22
C LEU A 261 -14.71 -8.20 10.37
N ALA A 262 -15.34 -8.19 9.20
CA ALA A 262 -15.01 -9.00 8.04
C ALA A 262 -14.81 -8.07 6.84
N HIS A 263 -13.68 -8.23 6.14
CA HIS A 263 -13.27 -7.34 5.06
C HIS A 263 -13.19 -8.11 3.74
N ASN A 264 -13.94 -7.63 2.74
CA ASN A 264 -13.77 -8.02 1.34
C ASN A 264 -13.06 -6.88 0.61
N GLY A 265 -11.79 -7.07 0.29
CA GLY A 265 -10.98 -6.00 -0.26
C GLY A 265 -9.50 -6.14 0.05
N GLU A 266 -8.77 -5.06 -0.17
CA GLU A 266 -7.35 -4.93 0.15
C GLU A 266 -7.04 -3.50 0.60
N ILE A 267 -6.31 -3.32 1.71
CA ILE A 267 -5.84 -2.01 2.15
C ILE A 267 -4.48 -1.69 1.52
N ASN A 268 -4.47 -0.86 0.48
CA ASN A 268 -3.27 -0.55 -0.29
C ASN A 268 -2.33 0.47 0.40
N THR A 269 -2.78 1.12 1.48
CA THR A 269 -1.96 2.02 2.31
C THR A 269 -1.40 1.35 3.58
N LEU A 270 -1.54 0.04 3.73
CA LEU A 270 -1.25 -0.70 4.97
C LEU A 270 0.12 -0.37 5.59
N ARG A 271 1.19 -0.34 4.78
CA ARG A 271 2.55 -0.08 5.30
C ARG A 271 2.64 1.31 5.92
N GLY A 272 2.07 2.32 5.27
CA GLY A 272 1.97 3.68 5.82
C GLY A 272 1.18 3.72 7.12
N ASN A 273 0.01 3.09 7.15
CA ASN A 273 -0.85 3.05 8.33
C ASN A 273 -0.16 2.39 9.54
N ARG A 274 0.58 1.29 9.30
CA ARG A 274 1.39 0.62 10.33
C ARG A 274 2.51 1.52 10.85
N ASN A 275 3.26 2.14 9.94
CA ASN A 275 4.37 3.02 10.27
C ASN A 275 3.91 4.22 11.11
N TRP A 276 2.79 4.84 10.74
CA TRP A 276 2.24 5.98 11.46
C TRP A 276 1.66 5.60 12.82
N MET A 277 0.98 4.47 12.93
CA MET A 277 0.54 3.96 14.24
C MET A 277 1.73 3.69 15.16
N ARG A 278 2.83 3.11 14.65
CA ARG A 278 4.07 2.92 15.42
C ARG A 278 4.72 4.25 15.80
N ALA A 279 4.73 5.23 14.90
CA ALA A 279 5.26 6.57 15.15
C ALA A 279 4.54 7.31 16.28
N ARG A 280 3.27 6.95 16.56
CA ARG A 280 2.44 7.53 17.62
C ARG A 280 2.63 6.90 18.99
N TYR A 281 3.34 5.77 19.13
CA TYR A 281 3.46 5.08 20.42
C TYR A 281 4.04 5.96 21.53
N GLY A 282 4.98 6.86 21.19
CA GLY A 282 5.55 7.81 22.16
C GLY A 282 4.61 8.94 22.59
N SER A 283 3.49 9.16 21.89
CA SER A 283 2.51 10.21 22.17
C SER A 283 1.13 9.69 22.56
N LEU A 284 0.93 8.37 22.58
CA LEU A 284 -0.34 7.77 23.00
C LEU A 284 -0.49 7.85 24.53
N HIS A 285 -1.66 8.33 24.95
CA HIS A 285 -2.11 8.27 26.34
C HIS A 285 -3.54 7.74 26.38
N SER A 286 -3.83 6.78 27.25
CA SER A 286 -5.16 6.21 27.41
C SER A 286 -5.72 6.54 28.79
N ASP A 287 -6.84 7.25 28.85
CA ASP A 287 -7.56 7.49 30.10
C ASP A 287 -8.20 6.19 30.65
N VAL A 288 -8.33 5.17 29.79
CA VAL A 288 -8.92 3.87 30.13
C VAL A 288 -7.88 2.91 30.71
N PHE A 289 -6.70 2.84 30.12
CA PHE A 289 -5.65 1.88 30.50
C PHE A 289 -4.52 2.52 31.32
N GLY A 290 -4.39 3.84 31.35
CA GLY A 290 -3.27 4.52 32.00
C GLY A 290 -1.92 3.93 31.57
N ASP A 291 -1.08 3.60 32.55
CA ASP A 291 0.24 2.99 32.33
C ASP A 291 0.18 1.57 31.74
N GLU A 292 -0.95 0.87 31.89
CA GLU A 292 -1.15 -0.48 31.38
C GLU A 292 -1.22 -0.51 29.85
N LEU A 293 -1.36 0.65 29.21
CA LEU A 293 -1.21 0.83 27.76
C LEU A 293 0.12 0.26 27.25
N ASN A 294 1.20 0.38 28.04
CA ASN A 294 2.52 -0.14 27.67
C ASN A 294 2.53 -1.66 27.47
N HIS A 295 1.62 -2.39 28.11
CA HIS A 295 1.47 -3.84 27.95
C HIS A 295 0.77 -4.24 26.64
N LEU A 296 0.20 -3.27 25.91
CA LEU A 296 -0.51 -3.51 24.64
C LEU A 296 0.42 -3.45 23.43
N TYR A 297 1.68 -3.01 23.57
CA TYR A 297 2.60 -2.87 22.44
C TYR A 297 3.21 -4.22 22.01
N PRO A 298 3.34 -4.48 20.69
CA PRO A 298 2.76 -3.70 19.58
C PRO A 298 1.22 -3.85 19.53
N ILE A 299 0.51 -2.74 19.27
CA ILE A 299 -0.97 -2.71 19.18
C ILE A 299 -1.45 -3.35 17.87
N LEU A 300 -0.74 -3.04 16.79
CA LEU A 300 -1.01 -3.60 15.47
C LEU A 300 -0.13 -4.82 15.29
N THR A 301 -0.73 -5.96 14.95
CA THR A 301 0.05 -7.13 14.56
C THR A 301 0.89 -6.83 13.31
N GLU A 302 2.22 -6.92 13.42
CA GLU A 302 3.12 -6.81 12.26
C GLU A 302 3.02 -8.07 11.38
N THR A 303 2.64 -9.20 11.98
CA THR A 303 2.51 -10.51 11.37
C THR A 303 1.08 -10.85 10.88
N GLY A 304 0.08 -9.98 11.07
CA GLY A 304 -1.27 -10.21 10.52
C GLY A 304 -1.44 -9.75 9.07
N SER A 305 -2.57 -10.13 8.47
CA SER A 305 -3.04 -9.57 7.19
C SER A 305 -3.40 -8.08 7.32
N ASP A 306 -3.63 -7.42 6.20
CA ASP A 306 -4.14 -6.06 6.13
C ASP A 306 -5.43 -5.87 6.97
N SER A 307 -6.32 -6.83 6.85
CA SER A 307 -7.63 -6.92 7.47
C SER A 307 -7.53 -7.15 8.98
N ALA A 308 -6.60 -8.00 9.42
CA ALA A 308 -6.31 -8.21 10.84
C ALA A 308 -5.78 -6.93 11.48
N THR A 309 -4.90 -6.22 10.77
CA THR A 309 -4.33 -4.97 11.24
C THR A 309 -5.40 -3.87 11.35
N LEU A 310 -6.30 -3.76 10.38
CA LEU A 310 -7.43 -2.84 10.46
C LEU A 310 -8.38 -3.18 11.62
N ASP A 311 -8.65 -4.47 11.85
CA ASP A 311 -9.46 -4.94 12.99
C ASP A 311 -8.81 -4.56 14.34
N ASN A 312 -7.48 -4.63 14.45
CA ASN A 312 -6.74 -4.20 15.64
C ASN A 312 -6.86 -2.69 15.87
N ALA A 313 -6.70 -1.89 14.81
CA ALA A 313 -6.87 -0.43 14.89
C ALA A 313 -8.30 -0.05 15.32
N LEU A 314 -9.31 -0.64 14.67
CA LEU A 314 -10.72 -0.42 15.00
C LEU A 314 -11.02 -0.80 16.45
N GLN A 315 -10.58 -1.99 16.87
CA GLN A 315 -10.79 -2.47 18.23
C GLN A 315 -10.11 -1.53 19.24
N PHE A 316 -8.86 -1.14 18.99
CA PHE A 316 -8.09 -0.25 19.87
C PHE A 316 -8.79 1.10 20.07
N LEU A 317 -9.32 1.70 19.01
CA LEU A 317 -10.11 2.93 19.11
C LEU A 317 -11.41 2.72 19.90
N CYS A 318 -12.12 1.61 19.66
CA CYS A 318 -13.39 1.32 20.32
C CYS A 318 -13.23 1.05 21.83
N VAL A 319 -12.21 0.28 22.24
CA VAL A 319 -11.99 -0.04 23.67
C VAL A 319 -11.58 1.19 24.48
N ASN A 320 -10.99 2.19 23.82
CA ASN A 320 -10.69 3.50 24.41
C ASN A 320 -11.89 4.47 24.39
N GLY A 321 -13.10 4.00 24.07
CA GLY A 321 -14.35 4.73 24.25
C GLY A 321 -14.92 5.39 22.98
N ARG A 322 -14.27 5.26 21.82
CA ARG A 322 -14.86 5.77 20.56
C ARG A 322 -16.03 4.88 20.12
N PRO A 323 -17.20 5.45 19.74
CA PRO A 323 -18.26 4.70 19.09
C PRO A 323 -17.74 4.00 17.82
N ILE A 324 -18.24 2.80 17.52
CA ILE A 324 -17.74 2.01 16.38
C ILE A 324 -17.96 2.73 15.05
N GLU A 325 -19.08 3.43 14.88
CA GLU A 325 -19.37 4.24 13.70
C GLU A 325 -18.38 5.41 13.53
N HIS A 326 -17.94 6.01 14.63
CA HIS A 326 -16.97 7.10 14.64
C HIS A 326 -15.59 6.58 14.25
N ALA A 327 -15.14 5.50 14.89
CA ALA A 327 -13.87 4.85 14.57
C ALA A 327 -13.82 4.39 13.10
N MET A 328 -14.92 3.85 12.57
CA MET A 328 -15.01 3.47 11.16
C MET A 328 -14.90 4.67 10.22
N LEU A 329 -15.62 5.76 10.48
CA LEU A 329 -15.57 6.97 9.63
C LEU A 329 -14.25 7.74 9.77
N MET A 330 -13.51 7.52 10.85
CA MET A 330 -12.17 8.05 11.05
C MET A 330 -11.11 7.23 10.28
N LEU A 331 -11.22 5.90 10.28
CA LEU A 331 -10.30 5.02 9.54
C LEU A 331 -10.58 5.03 8.03
N ILE A 332 -11.86 5.03 7.63
CA ILE A 332 -12.31 4.99 6.23
C ILE A 332 -13.26 6.18 5.98
N PRO A 333 -12.71 7.40 5.85
CA PRO A 333 -13.51 8.59 5.63
C PRO A 333 -14.03 8.67 4.19
N GLU A 334 -15.21 9.29 4.03
CA GLU A 334 -15.75 9.70 2.72
C GLU A 334 -14.78 10.65 1.98
N ALA A 335 -14.87 10.71 0.66
CA ALA A 335 -14.14 11.72 -0.12
C ALA A 335 -14.74 13.12 0.16
N TRP A 336 -14.08 13.90 1.01
CA TRP A 336 -14.59 15.17 1.52
C TRP A 336 -13.82 16.40 1.00
N GLN A 337 -12.55 16.24 0.60
CA GLN A 337 -11.66 17.36 0.30
C GLN A 337 -12.16 18.21 -0.89
N ASN A 338 -12.48 17.55 -1.99
CA ASN A 338 -12.90 18.17 -3.25
C ASN A 338 -14.43 18.17 -3.45
N ASN A 339 -15.20 17.82 -2.43
CA ASN A 339 -16.67 17.78 -2.52
C ASN A 339 -17.28 19.13 -2.10
N ALA A 340 -17.62 19.98 -3.07
CA ALA A 340 -18.24 21.28 -2.83
C ALA A 340 -19.71 21.21 -2.36
N LEU A 341 -20.36 20.05 -2.52
CA LEU A 341 -21.77 19.84 -2.13
C LEU A 341 -21.91 19.26 -0.71
N MET A 342 -20.80 18.92 -0.06
CA MET A 342 -20.80 18.39 1.30
C MET A 342 -21.18 19.48 2.30
N ASP A 343 -21.98 19.12 3.29
CA ASP A 343 -22.30 19.99 4.41
C ASP A 343 -21.01 20.51 5.10
N PRO A 344 -20.87 21.81 5.36
CA PRO A 344 -19.64 22.38 5.92
C PRO A 344 -19.26 21.83 7.30
N ASP A 345 -20.24 21.48 8.14
CA ASP A 345 -19.96 20.97 9.48
C ASP A 345 -19.54 19.49 9.42
N LEU A 346 -20.11 18.71 8.49
CA LEU A 346 -19.60 17.38 8.15
C LEU A 346 -18.18 17.44 7.56
N LYS A 347 -17.89 18.41 6.71
CA LYS A 347 -16.54 18.64 6.17
C LYS A 347 -15.55 18.94 7.29
N ALA A 348 -15.95 19.78 8.25
CA ALA A 348 -15.16 20.11 9.43
C ALA A 348 -14.90 18.88 10.32
N PHE A 349 -15.88 17.99 10.49
CA PHE A 349 -15.68 16.71 11.18
C PHE A 349 -14.57 15.90 10.51
N TYR A 350 -14.62 15.70 9.20
CA TYR A 350 -13.59 14.92 8.51
C TYR A 350 -12.22 15.60 8.49
N GLU A 351 -12.18 16.93 8.32
CA GLU A 351 -10.94 17.71 8.34
C GLU A 351 -10.25 17.64 9.70
N TYR A 352 -11.00 17.71 10.80
CA TYR A 352 -10.45 17.51 12.14
C TYR A 352 -9.82 16.13 12.30
N HIS A 353 -10.47 15.07 11.81
CA HIS A 353 -9.93 13.71 11.92
C HIS A 353 -8.73 13.48 11.00
N ALA A 354 -8.65 14.18 9.87
CA ALA A 354 -7.47 14.17 9.02
C ALA A 354 -6.23 14.75 9.71
N CYS A 355 -6.36 15.57 10.76
CA CYS A 355 -5.23 16.01 11.57
C CYS A 355 -4.66 14.88 12.48
N LEU A 356 -5.37 13.77 12.65
CA LEU A 356 -5.04 12.70 13.61
C LEU A 356 -4.76 11.35 12.94
N MET A 357 -5.45 11.05 11.84
CA MET A 357 -5.43 9.73 11.21
C MET A 357 -5.43 9.88 9.69
N GLU A 358 -4.45 9.24 9.07
CA GLU A 358 -4.43 8.98 7.64
C GLU A 358 -5.49 7.95 7.22
N PRO A 359 -6.14 8.11 6.06
CA PRO A 359 -7.08 7.12 5.55
C PRO A 359 -6.47 5.73 5.33
N TRP A 360 -7.21 4.70 5.75
CA TRP A 360 -6.93 3.31 5.43
C TRP A 360 -7.60 3.00 4.08
N ASP A 361 -6.88 3.33 3.01
CA ASP A 361 -7.40 3.33 1.63
C ASP A 361 -7.21 1.97 0.94
N GLY A 362 -7.91 1.80 -0.17
CA GLY A 362 -7.95 0.58 -0.97
C GLY A 362 -9.37 0.05 -1.15
N PRO A 363 -9.60 -0.90 -2.06
CA PRO A 363 -10.92 -1.49 -2.26
C PRO A 363 -11.41 -2.13 -0.96
N ALA A 364 -12.58 -1.75 -0.46
CA ALA A 364 -13.07 -2.32 0.79
C ALA A 364 -14.60 -2.39 0.83
N ASN A 365 -15.13 -3.56 1.17
CA ASN A 365 -16.46 -3.74 1.74
C ASN A 365 -16.28 -4.37 3.12
N ILE A 366 -16.56 -3.59 4.16
CA ILE A 366 -16.33 -3.98 5.54
C ILE A 366 -17.66 -4.14 6.23
N ALA A 367 -17.96 -5.37 6.68
CA ALA A 367 -19.00 -5.62 7.66
C ALA A 367 -18.38 -5.55 9.06
N PHE A 368 -18.95 -4.77 9.97
CA PHE A 368 -18.39 -4.56 11.31
C PHE A 368 -19.45 -4.68 12.41
N THR A 369 -19.03 -5.06 13.62
CA THR A 369 -19.89 -5.16 14.79
C THR A 369 -19.11 -5.15 16.12
N ASN A 370 -19.66 -4.47 17.12
CA ASN A 370 -19.27 -4.61 18.52
C ASN A 370 -20.24 -5.51 19.33
N GLY A 371 -21.20 -6.12 18.66
CA GLY A 371 -22.28 -6.94 19.22
C GLY A 371 -23.46 -6.15 19.79
N GLU A 372 -23.39 -4.82 19.84
CA GLU A 372 -24.54 -3.95 20.13
C GLU A 372 -25.07 -3.25 18.87
N LYS A 373 -24.17 -3.00 17.92
CA LYS A 373 -24.44 -2.50 16.59
C LYS A 373 -23.80 -3.41 15.56
N ILE A 374 -24.41 -3.50 14.39
CA ILE A 374 -23.83 -4.14 13.21
C ILE A 374 -23.98 -3.18 12.04
N GLY A 375 -22.97 -3.09 11.20
CA GLY A 375 -23.01 -2.19 10.06
C GLY A 375 -22.11 -2.65 8.93
N ALA A 376 -22.14 -1.86 7.86
CA ALA A 376 -21.20 -1.99 6.77
C ALA A 376 -20.85 -0.64 6.15
N VAL A 377 -19.63 -0.54 5.64
CA VAL A 377 -19.11 0.63 4.93
C VAL A 377 -18.34 0.19 3.70
N LEU A 378 -18.40 1.00 2.65
CA LEU A 378 -17.54 0.86 1.48
C LEU A 378 -16.37 1.83 1.57
N ASP A 379 -15.28 1.51 0.88
CA ASP A 379 -14.22 2.47 0.62
C ASP A 379 -14.75 3.72 -0.09
N ARG A 380 -13.94 4.79 -0.09
CA ARG A 380 -14.31 6.09 -0.66
C ARG A 380 -14.67 6.04 -2.15
N ASN A 381 -14.16 5.06 -2.89
CA ASN A 381 -14.38 4.87 -4.32
C ASN A 381 -15.49 3.84 -4.59
N GLY A 382 -15.87 3.03 -3.59
CA GLY A 382 -16.87 1.97 -3.68
C GLY A 382 -16.45 0.86 -4.65
N LEU A 383 -15.20 0.41 -4.55
CA LEU A 383 -14.58 -0.55 -5.47
C LEU A 383 -15.07 -1.99 -5.24
N ARG A 384 -15.83 -2.24 -4.17
CA ARG A 384 -16.39 -3.55 -3.83
C ARG A 384 -17.92 -3.52 -3.77
N PRO A 385 -18.61 -4.58 -4.25
CA PRO A 385 -20.06 -4.62 -4.24
C PRO A 385 -20.60 -4.95 -2.84
N SER A 386 -21.73 -4.33 -2.49
CA SER A 386 -22.48 -4.66 -1.27
C SER A 386 -23.95 -4.33 -1.47
N ARG A 387 -24.82 -5.34 -1.28
CA ARG A 387 -26.27 -5.25 -1.48
C ARG A 387 -26.99 -5.74 -0.24
N TYR A 388 -28.16 -5.16 0.04
CA TYR A 388 -28.96 -5.59 1.17
C TYR A 388 -30.46 -5.64 0.88
N PHE A 389 -31.13 -6.50 1.64
CA PHE A 389 -32.57 -6.68 1.67
C PHE A 389 -33.05 -6.47 3.10
N VAL A 390 -34.23 -5.85 3.23
CA VAL A 390 -35.00 -5.80 4.47
C VAL A 390 -36.31 -6.54 4.22
N THR A 391 -36.65 -7.50 5.06
CA THR A 391 -37.89 -8.26 4.94
C THR A 391 -38.99 -7.68 5.83
N LYS A 392 -40.24 -8.06 5.59
CA LYS A 392 -41.40 -7.62 6.40
C LYS A 392 -41.41 -8.25 7.80
N ASP A 393 -40.68 -9.36 7.98
CA ASP A 393 -40.44 -10.01 9.28
C ASP A 393 -39.15 -9.53 9.96
N ASP A 394 -38.69 -8.30 9.68
CA ASP A 394 -37.59 -7.60 10.36
C ASP A 394 -36.19 -8.22 10.19
N PHE A 395 -35.97 -9.10 9.21
CA PHE A 395 -34.62 -9.56 8.86
C PHE A 395 -33.94 -8.58 7.91
N VAL A 396 -32.65 -8.36 8.14
CA VAL A 396 -31.75 -7.68 7.22
C VAL A 396 -30.73 -8.69 6.73
N ILE A 397 -30.61 -8.80 5.41
CA ILE A 397 -29.66 -9.67 4.74
C ILE A 397 -28.77 -8.79 3.88
N MET A 398 -27.48 -8.75 4.17
CA MET A 398 -26.47 -8.04 3.39
C MET A 398 -25.48 -9.06 2.83
N ALA A 399 -25.13 -8.95 1.56
CA ALA A 399 -24.05 -9.74 0.98
C ALA A 399 -23.37 -9.00 -0.17
N SER A 400 -22.19 -9.51 -0.55
CA SER A 400 -21.46 -9.06 -1.72
C SER A 400 -22.26 -9.26 -3.02
N GLU A 401 -23.22 -10.19 -3.03
CA GLU A 401 -24.13 -10.46 -4.14
C GLU A 401 -25.60 -10.48 -3.69
N ALA A 402 -26.53 -10.27 -4.64
CA ALA A 402 -27.96 -10.23 -4.31
C ALA A 402 -28.61 -11.62 -4.21
N GLY A 403 -28.02 -12.66 -4.82
CA GLY A 403 -28.61 -13.98 -4.96
C GLY A 403 -28.17 -15.01 -3.92
N THR A 404 -27.53 -14.59 -2.83
CA THR A 404 -26.90 -15.49 -1.85
C THR A 404 -27.89 -16.16 -0.90
N LEU A 405 -29.13 -15.67 -0.81
CA LEU A 405 -30.19 -16.27 0.00
C LEU A 405 -31.51 -16.15 -0.74
N ALA A 406 -32.27 -17.25 -0.82
CA ALA A 406 -33.61 -17.23 -1.38
C ALA A 406 -34.58 -16.53 -0.40
N VAL A 407 -35.17 -15.42 -0.84
CA VAL A 407 -36.20 -14.69 -0.09
C VAL A 407 -37.44 -14.57 -0.98
N ASP A 408 -38.60 -14.94 -0.44
CA ASP A 408 -39.88 -14.74 -1.11
C ASP A 408 -40.03 -13.26 -1.48
N PRO A 409 -40.19 -12.90 -2.77
CA PRO A 409 -40.37 -11.52 -3.22
C PRO A 409 -41.49 -10.78 -2.50
N THR A 410 -42.55 -11.49 -2.08
CA THR A 410 -43.68 -10.91 -1.35
C THR A 410 -43.32 -10.51 0.09
N ASN A 411 -42.25 -11.09 0.66
CA ASN A 411 -41.74 -10.76 1.99
C ASN A 411 -40.68 -9.64 1.96
N ILE A 412 -40.27 -9.14 0.79
CA ILE A 412 -39.28 -8.07 0.69
C ILE A 412 -39.95 -6.72 0.98
N ALA A 413 -39.48 -6.02 2.01
CA ALA A 413 -39.88 -4.64 2.31
C ALA A 413 -39.00 -3.63 1.56
N ARG A 414 -37.68 -3.89 1.45
CA ARG A 414 -36.72 -3.03 0.75
C ARG A 414 -35.60 -3.85 0.13
N LYS A 415 -35.13 -3.43 -1.05
CA LYS A 415 -33.92 -3.94 -1.73
C LYS A 415 -33.06 -2.77 -2.16
N TRP A 416 -31.78 -2.74 -1.78
CA TRP A 416 -30.88 -1.62 -2.09
C TRP A 416 -29.40 -2.03 -2.16
N ARG A 417 -28.52 -1.06 -2.38
CA ARG A 417 -27.05 -1.22 -2.38
C ARG A 417 -26.37 -0.20 -1.46
N LEU A 418 -25.21 -0.52 -0.93
CA LEU A 418 -24.37 0.49 -0.29
C LEU A 418 -23.78 1.42 -1.37
N GLN A 419 -23.50 2.65 -0.98
CA GLN A 419 -22.91 3.68 -1.83
C GLN A 419 -21.56 4.11 -1.25
N PRO A 420 -20.59 4.53 -2.09
CA PRO A 420 -19.31 5.04 -1.60
C PRO A 420 -19.49 6.13 -0.54
N GLY A 421 -18.71 6.08 0.53
CA GLY A 421 -18.76 7.06 1.63
C GLY A 421 -19.99 6.99 2.55
N LYS A 422 -20.95 6.11 2.30
CA LYS A 422 -22.14 5.93 3.13
C LYS A 422 -21.97 4.80 4.14
N ILE A 423 -22.39 5.03 5.38
CA ILE A 423 -22.42 4.01 6.43
C ILE A 423 -23.81 3.38 6.52
N PHE A 424 -23.88 2.06 6.50
CA PHE A 424 -25.07 1.30 6.84
C PHE A 424 -24.96 0.82 8.28
N LEU A 425 -25.94 1.13 9.15
CA LEU A 425 -25.87 0.80 10.57
C LEU A 425 -27.21 0.30 11.10
N ILE A 426 -27.20 -0.82 11.81
CA ILE A 426 -28.29 -1.32 12.63
C ILE A 426 -27.89 -1.17 14.09
N ASP A 427 -28.76 -0.53 14.86
CA ASP A 427 -28.60 -0.41 16.31
C ASP A 427 -29.66 -1.27 17.00
N PHE A 428 -29.22 -2.35 17.67
CA PHE A 428 -30.12 -3.30 18.31
C PHE A 428 -30.81 -2.72 19.55
N LYS A 429 -30.22 -1.69 20.18
CA LYS A 429 -30.87 -0.97 21.28
C LYS A 429 -32.00 -0.09 20.76
N LYS A 430 -31.79 0.58 19.62
CA LYS A 430 -32.83 1.38 18.92
C LYS A 430 -33.81 0.51 18.10
N GLN A 431 -33.50 -0.76 17.88
CA GLN A 431 -34.29 -1.75 17.13
C GLN A 431 -34.59 -1.37 15.68
N ARG A 432 -33.68 -0.66 15.01
CA ARG A 432 -33.87 -0.17 13.63
C ARG A 432 -32.55 0.04 12.89
N ILE A 433 -32.67 0.23 11.57
CA ILE A 433 -31.61 0.82 10.75
C ILE A 433 -31.54 2.31 11.11
N VAL A 434 -30.32 2.80 11.34
CA VAL A 434 -30.01 4.20 11.56
C VAL A 434 -29.51 4.77 10.23
N ASP A 435 -30.16 5.81 9.72
CA ASP A 435 -29.79 6.42 8.44
C ASP A 435 -28.41 7.09 8.50
N ASP A 436 -27.67 7.05 7.39
CA ASP A 436 -26.33 7.63 7.24
C ASP A 436 -26.28 9.11 7.70
N SER A 437 -27.30 9.89 7.33
CA SER A 437 -27.39 11.30 7.72
C SER A 437 -27.59 11.46 9.22
N GLU A 438 -28.38 10.60 9.87
CA GLU A 438 -28.58 10.65 11.33
C GLU A 438 -27.29 10.32 12.06
N VAL A 439 -26.57 9.27 11.63
CA VAL A 439 -25.27 8.90 12.20
C VAL A 439 -24.27 10.05 12.08
N LYS A 440 -24.14 10.62 10.89
CA LYS A 440 -23.20 11.70 10.62
C LYS A 440 -23.56 12.98 11.37
N SER A 441 -24.83 13.38 11.40
CA SER A 441 -25.27 14.55 12.17
C SER A 441 -24.98 14.39 13.67
N GLN A 442 -25.23 13.21 14.26
CA GLN A 442 -24.90 12.96 15.68
C GLN A 442 -23.40 13.09 15.97
N LEU A 443 -22.54 12.65 15.05
CA LEU A 443 -21.09 12.80 15.20
C LEU A 443 -20.64 14.25 15.02
N VAL A 444 -21.21 14.95 14.03
CA VAL A 444 -20.95 16.37 13.79
C VAL A 444 -21.36 17.21 15.00
N ASP A 445 -22.52 16.94 15.61
CA ASP A 445 -23.02 17.68 16.77
C ASP A 445 -22.32 17.32 18.09
N SER A 446 -21.53 16.25 18.12
CA SER A 446 -20.90 15.76 19.36
C SER A 446 -19.83 16.70 19.92
N ARG A 447 -19.17 17.49 19.07
CA ARG A 447 -18.15 18.49 19.42
C ARG A 447 -18.21 19.67 18.44
N PRO A 448 -17.72 20.85 18.82
CA PRO A 448 -17.68 22.00 17.93
C PRO A 448 -16.48 21.92 16.96
N TRP A 449 -16.45 20.91 16.09
CA TRP A 449 -15.31 20.60 15.20
C TRP A 449 -14.86 21.79 14.38
N LYS A 450 -15.81 22.48 13.75
CA LYS A 450 -15.55 23.66 12.92
C LYS A 450 -14.90 24.78 13.71
N ARG A 451 -15.41 25.08 14.90
CA ARG A 451 -14.81 26.07 15.79
C ARG A 451 -13.37 25.69 16.17
N TRP A 452 -13.11 24.42 16.47
CA TRP A 452 -11.75 23.96 16.77
C TRP A 452 -10.80 24.16 15.60
N LEU A 453 -11.25 23.89 14.38
CA LEU A 453 -10.47 24.17 13.17
C LEU A 453 -10.26 25.67 12.98
N ASP A 454 -11.32 26.47 12.98
CA ASP A 454 -11.27 27.93 12.76
C ASP A 454 -10.34 28.64 13.76
N GLU A 455 -10.29 28.17 15.02
CA GLU A 455 -9.48 28.76 16.09
C GLU A 455 -8.02 28.26 16.12
N ASN A 456 -7.71 27.09 15.54
CA ASN A 456 -6.39 26.43 15.75
C ASN A 456 -5.66 26.02 14.47
N LEU A 457 -6.35 25.75 13.37
CA LEU A 457 -5.74 25.30 12.12
C LEU A 457 -5.26 26.52 11.32
N THR A 458 -3.96 26.56 11.05
CA THR A 458 -3.35 27.67 10.30
C THR A 458 -3.14 27.27 8.85
N GLU A 459 -3.65 28.06 7.89
CA GLU A 459 -3.33 27.86 6.48
C GLU A 459 -1.96 28.49 6.14
N LEU A 460 -1.14 27.82 5.34
CA LEU A 460 0.17 28.36 4.91
C LEU A 460 0.04 29.75 4.25
N GLU A 461 -1.04 29.98 3.51
CA GLU A 461 -1.29 31.25 2.84
C GLU A 461 -1.58 32.39 3.81
N SER A 462 -2.18 32.11 4.97
CA SER A 462 -2.53 33.12 5.98
C SER A 462 -1.35 33.51 6.86
N LEU A 463 -0.24 32.76 6.84
CA LEU A 463 0.98 33.12 7.53
C LEU A 463 1.53 34.48 7.03
N PRO A 464 2.13 35.29 7.93
CA PRO A 464 2.67 36.59 7.59
C PRO A 464 3.72 36.49 6.48
N GLN A 465 3.87 37.56 5.71
CA GLN A 465 4.91 37.60 4.68
C GLN A 465 6.29 37.50 5.32
N PRO A 466 7.26 36.84 4.66
CA PRO A 466 8.59 36.68 5.21
C PRO A 466 9.38 37.98 5.13
N ASP A 467 10.17 38.27 6.18
CA ASP A 467 11.07 39.45 6.20
C ASP A 467 12.12 39.38 5.10
N LYS A 468 12.59 38.15 4.81
CA LYS A 468 13.58 37.87 3.76
C LYS A 468 13.23 36.59 3.04
N VAL A 469 13.18 36.66 1.72
CA VAL A 469 13.22 35.49 0.84
C VAL A 469 14.62 35.40 0.26
N GLU A 470 15.22 34.22 0.29
CA GLU A 470 16.49 34.03 -0.37
C GLU A 470 16.31 34.12 -1.90
N GLY A 471 17.03 35.08 -2.50
CA GLY A 471 17.04 35.26 -3.95
C GLY A 471 17.94 34.24 -4.65
N THR A 472 17.83 34.19 -5.97
CA THR A 472 18.70 33.36 -6.82
C THR A 472 20.10 33.96 -6.89
N ASP A 473 21.08 33.19 -6.44
CA ASP A 473 22.50 33.49 -6.65
C ASP A 473 22.95 32.95 -8.03
N HIS A 474 22.85 33.82 -9.03
CA HIS A 474 23.21 33.55 -10.42
C HIS A 474 24.69 33.19 -10.60
N ASP A 475 25.58 33.73 -9.76
CA ASP A 475 27.03 33.59 -9.96
C ASP A 475 27.52 32.19 -9.56
N THR A 476 26.84 31.56 -8.60
CA THR A 476 27.19 30.22 -8.10
C THR A 476 26.23 29.12 -8.56
N LEU A 477 25.20 29.45 -9.35
CA LEU A 477 24.15 28.51 -9.71
C LEU A 477 24.69 27.28 -10.44
N LEU A 478 25.53 27.49 -11.45
CA LEU A 478 26.11 26.44 -12.28
C LEU A 478 26.96 25.46 -11.45
N VAL A 479 27.78 26.00 -10.54
CA VAL A 479 28.57 25.22 -9.58
C VAL A 479 27.68 24.35 -8.70
N ARG A 480 26.58 24.92 -8.18
CA ARG A 480 25.59 24.18 -7.39
C ARG A 480 24.90 23.10 -8.23
N GLN A 481 24.49 23.41 -9.46
CA GLN A 481 23.89 22.44 -10.39
C GLN A 481 24.83 21.25 -10.64
N HIS A 482 26.12 21.47 -10.83
CA HIS A 482 27.11 20.38 -10.93
C HIS A 482 27.20 19.56 -9.63
N ALA A 483 27.27 20.21 -8.47
CA ALA A 483 27.34 19.54 -7.17
C ALA A 483 26.10 18.65 -6.89
N PHE A 484 24.92 19.07 -7.37
CA PHE A 484 23.66 18.31 -7.27
C PHE A 484 23.37 17.41 -8.49
N GLY A 485 24.31 17.32 -9.43
CA GLY A 485 24.26 16.40 -10.58
C GLY A 485 23.21 16.73 -11.64
N TYR A 486 22.93 18.02 -11.88
CA TYR A 486 22.06 18.45 -12.98
C TYR A 486 22.78 18.28 -14.33
N THR A 487 22.02 17.92 -15.35
CA THR A 487 22.51 17.82 -16.73
C THR A 487 21.70 18.73 -17.66
N ASN A 488 22.25 19.03 -18.84
CA ASN A 488 21.51 19.72 -19.90
C ASN A 488 20.29 18.90 -20.35
N GLU A 489 20.40 17.57 -20.34
CA GLU A 489 19.28 16.67 -20.61
C GLU A 489 18.12 16.87 -19.61
N ASP A 490 18.43 16.99 -18.32
CA ASP A 490 17.42 17.26 -17.28
C ASP A 490 16.68 18.57 -17.57
N LEU A 491 17.43 19.64 -17.87
CA LEU A 491 16.82 20.94 -18.15
C LEU A 491 15.91 20.88 -19.38
N ARG A 492 16.42 20.33 -20.49
CA ARG A 492 15.74 20.37 -21.78
C ARG A 492 14.61 19.34 -21.92
N ILE A 493 14.82 18.11 -21.45
CA ILE A 493 13.86 17.01 -21.62
C ILE A 493 12.85 16.98 -20.47
N LEU A 494 13.26 17.29 -19.24
CA LEU A 494 12.38 17.16 -18.07
C LEU A 494 11.80 18.50 -17.64
N LEU A 495 12.64 19.51 -17.35
CA LEU A 495 12.14 20.78 -16.81
C LEU A 495 11.33 21.54 -17.88
N MET A 496 11.86 21.75 -19.08
CA MET A 496 11.20 22.58 -20.10
C MET A 496 9.73 22.23 -20.38
N PRO A 497 9.34 20.94 -20.53
CA PRO A 497 7.92 20.57 -20.63
C PRO A 497 7.09 20.96 -19.41
N MET A 498 7.62 20.79 -18.19
CA MET A 498 6.95 21.18 -16.95
C MET A 498 6.74 22.69 -16.88
N LEU A 499 7.74 23.48 -17.30
CA LEU A 499 7.66 24.95 -17.28
C LEU A 499 6.63 25.49 -18.27
N THR A 500 6.59 24.91 -19.48
CA THR A 500 5.76 25.41 -20.58
C THR A 500 4.32 24.90 -20.54
N THR A 501 4.11 23.64 -20.19
CA THR A 501 2.78 23.00 -20.25
C THR A 501 2.14 22.75 -18.88
N GLY A 502 2.92 22.83 -17.80
CA GLY A 502 2.47 22.44 -16.46
C GLY A 502 2.18 20.93 -16.36
N GLN A 503 2.80 20.11 -17.20
CA GLN A 503 2.72 18.66 -17.22
C GLN A 503 4.13 18.05 -17.29
N GLU A 504 4.30 16.84 -16.77
CA GLU A 504 5.57 16.12 -16.88
C GLU A 504 5.92 15.78 -18.34
N ALA A 505 7.18 15.48 -18.59
CA ALA A 505 7.65 15.07 -19.90
C ALA A 505 7.06 13.70 -20.32
N ILE A 506 6.65 13.59 -21.59
CA ILE A 506 6.20 12.33 -22.19
C ILE A 506 7.31 11.81 -23.11
N GLY A 507 7.68 10.55 -22.93
CA GLY A 507 8.68 9.83 -23.74
C GLY A 507 8.09 8.63 -24.49
N SER A 508 8.95 7.89 -25.19
CA SER A 508 8.59 6.63 -25.86
C SER A 508 9.79 5.69 -25.90
N MET A 509 9.57 4.44 -26.32
CA MET A 509 10.50 3.31 -26.19
C MET A 509 10.73 2.88 -24.73
N GLY A 510 11.45 1.77 -24.52
CA GLY A 510 11.78 1.26 -23.19
C GLY A 510 13.10 1.82 -22.67
N THR A 511 13.31 1.72 -21.36
CA THR A 511 14.62 2.02 -20.73
C THR A 511 15.60 0.90 -21.06
N ASP A 512 16.68 1.25 -21.75
CA ASP A 512 17.75 0.33 -22.17
C ASP A 512 19.12 0.71 -21.60
N THR A 513 19.14 1.62 -20.62
CA THR A 513 20.29 1.96 -19.79
C THR A 513 20.50 0.93 -18.66
N PRO A 514 21.73 0.82 -18.10
CA PRO A 514 22.00 -0.05 -16.95
C PRO A 514 21.17 0.30 -15.72
N LEU A 515 21.00 -0.68 -14.82
CA LEU A 515 20.52 -0.39 -13.47
C LEU A 515 21.53 0.51 -12.74
N ALA A 516 21.06 1.33 -11.79
CA ALA A 516 21.90 2.31 -11.10
C ALA A 516 23.16 1.68 -10.48
N CYS A 517 23.02 0.54 -9.81
CA CYS A 517 24.13 -0.22 -9.22
C CYS A 517 25.10 -0.86 -10.22
N LEU A 518 24.81 -0.79 -11.53
CA LEU A 518 25.57 -1.41 -12.62
C LEU A 518 26.06 -0.34 -13.61
N SER A 519 25.81 0.93 -13.34
CA SER A 519 26.25 2.07 -14.14
C SER A 519 27.66 2.50 -13.75
N ASP A 520 28.45 2.93 -14.74
CA ASP A 520 29.78 3.52 -14.51
C ASP A 520 29.72 5.02 -14.15
N LYS A 521 28.53 5.64 -14.21
CA LYS A 521 28.29 7.04 -13.82
C LYS A 521 27.87 7.12 -12.35
N ALA A 522 28.20 8.22 -11.68
CA ALA A 522 27.76 8.50 -10.32
C ALA A 522 26.25 8.77 -10.28
N GLN A 523 25.46 7.83 -9.78
CA GLN A 523 24.01 7.89 -9.79
C GLN A 523 23.47 8.69 -8.60
N LEU A 524 22.31 9.34 -8.78
CA LEU A 524 21.56 9.88 -7.65
C LEU A 524 20.95 8.73 -6.85
N LEU A 525 20.83 8.89 -5.53
CA LEU A 525 20.28 7.85 -4.68
C LEU A 525 18.84 7.48 -5.07
N PHE A 526 18.08 8.44 -5.63
CA PHE A 526 16.74 8.21 -6.17
C PHE A 526 16.69 7.09 -7.23
N SER A 527 17.72 6.96 -8.08
CA SER A 527 17.76 5.99 -9.19
C SER A 527 17.74 4.52 -8.75
N TYR A 528 18.13 4.25 -7.50
CA TYR A 528 18.15 2.92 -6.89
C TYR A 528 16.76 2.43 -6.46
N PHE A 529 15.75 3.29 -6.45
CA PHE A 529 14.39 2.93 -6.06
C PHE A 529 13.48 2.81 -7.29
N LYS A 530 12.58 1.84 -7.26
CA LYS A 530 11.54 1.62 -8.29
C LYS A 530 10.17 1.74 -7.66
N GLN A 531 9.27 2.46 -8.32
CA GLN A 531 7.88 2.64 -7.88
C GLN A 531 7.16 1.29 -7.89
N LEU A 532 6.47 0.95 -6.80
CA LEU A 532 5.53 -0.15 -6.80
C LEU A 532 4.21 0.28 -7.45
N PHE A 533 3.46 -0.68 -7.96
CA PHE A 533 2.15 -0.44 -8.59
C PHE A 533 1.22 -1.62 -8.30
N ALA A 534 -0.08 -1.35 -8.35
CA ALA A 534 -1.12 -2.32 -8.13
C ALA A 534 -1.32 -3.20 -9.38
N GLN A 535 -1.47 -4.50 -9.17
CA GLN A 535 -1.80 -5.44 -10.25
C GLN A 535 -2.67 -6.58 -9.71
N VAL A 536 -3.84 -6.78 -10.33
CA VAL A 536 -4.81 -7.84 -10.01
C VAL A 536 -5.47 -7.70 -8.62
N THR A 537 -4.69 -7.66 -7.54
CA THR A 537 -5.17 -7.68 -6.14
C THR A 537 -6.05 -6.46 -5.83
N ASN A 538 -5.59 -5.28 -6.26
CA ASN A 538 -6.34 -4.03 -6.26
C ASN A 538 -6.18 -3.28 -7.60
N PRO A 539 -7.14 -2.39 -7.97
CA PRO A 539 -7.04 -1.58 -9.17
C PRO A 539 -6.25 -0.28 -8.92
N PRO A 540 -5.51 0.23 -9.92
CA PRO A 540 -5.06 1.63 -9.93
C PRO A 540 -6.25 2.58 -10.09
N LEU A 541 -6.05 3.85 -9.73
CA LEU A 541 -7.03 4.93 -9.82
C LEU A 541 -6.72 5.86 -11.00
N ASP A 542 -7.76 6.37 -11.67
CA ASP A 542 -7.62 7.43 -12.68
C ASP A 542 -7.59 8.81 -11.99
N ALA A 543 -6.38 9.33 -11.73
CA ALA A 543 -6.18 10.61 -11.05
C ALA A 543 -6.74 11.83 -11.82
N ILE A 544 -7.15 11.68 -13.09
CA ILE A 544 -7.71 12.76 -13.90
C ILE A 544 -9.24 12.70 -13.88
N ARG A 545 -9.83 11.54 -14.17
CA ARG A 545 -11.28 11.38 -14.26
C ARG A 545 -11.95 11.25 -12.90
N GLU A 546 -11.21 10.79 -11.89
CA GLU A 546 -11.69 10.55 -10.53
C GLU A 546 -11.05 11.55 -9.54
N GLU A 547 -10.65 12.74 -10.01
CA GLU A 547 -9.99 13.79 -9.21
C GLU A 547 -10.74 14.13 -7.90
N LEU A 548 -12.08 14.01 -7.89
CA LEU A 548 -12.94 14.24 -6.73
C LEU A 548 -12.56 13.40 -5.50
N VAL A 549 -12.02 12.20 -5.69
CA VAL A 549 -11.64 11.31 -4.58
C VAL A 549 -10.18 11.49 -4.14
N THR A 550 -9.39 12.24 -4.91
CA THR A 550 -7.96 12.46 -4.68
C THR A 550 -7.67 13.66 -3.80
N SER A 551 -6.51 13.71 -3.14
CA SER A 551 -6.09 14.89 -2.38
C SER A 551 -4.56 15.02 -2.25
N LEU A 552 -4.08 16.24 -2.44
CA LEU A 552 -2.69 16.67 -2.19
C LEU A 552 -2.51 17.39 -0.84
N ILE A 553 -3.59 17.57 -0.07
CA ILE A 553 -3.53 18.27 1.21
C ILE A 553 -2.59 17.52 2.17
N THR A 554 -1.73 18.28 2.84
CA THR A 554 -0.81 17.78 3.85
C THR A 554 -0.80 18.72 5.05
N TYR A 555 -0.55 18.15 6.23
CA TYR A 555 -0.51 18.88 7.49
C TYR A 555 0.89 18.77 8.09
N LEU A 556 1.41 19.90 8.57
CA LEU A 556 2.71 20.00 9.23
C LEU A 556 2.55 20.46 10.68
N GLY A 557 3.25 19.80 11.60
CA GLY A 557 3.26 20.17 13.00
C GLY A 557 3.34 18.96 13.93
N ARG A 558 2.98 19.20 15.19
CA ARG A 558 2.88 18.17 16.23
C ARG A 558 1.50 17.53 16.19
N GLU A 559 1.44 16.23 15.94
CA GLU A 559 0.22 15.44 16.04
C GLU A 559 -0.17 15.24 17.53
N GLY A 560 -1.47 15.30 17.80
CA GLY A 560 -2.03 15.10 19.13
C GLY A 560 -2.12 13.63 19.55
N ASN A 561 -2.72 13.40 20.72
CA ASN A 561 -3.01 12.04 21.17
C ASN A 561 -4.21 11.48 20.39
N LEU A 562 -4.01 10.37 19.69
CA LEU A 562 -5.02 9.72 18.85
C LEU A 562 -6.32 9.35 19.62
N LEU A 563 -6.19 9.08 20.91
CA LEU A 563 -7.27 8.56 21.73
C LEU A 563 -8.19 9.65 22.31
N THR A 564 -7.77 10.91 22.29
CA THR A 564 -8.55 12.03 22.85
C THR A 564 -9.11 12.94 21.76
N GLU A 565 -9.99 13.85 22.18
CA GLU A 565 -10.58 14.89 21.32
C GLU A 565 -10.30 16.24 21.97
N ALA A 566 -9.43 17.02 21.36
CA ALA A 566 -9.06 18.34 21.86
C ALA A 566 -8.86 19.35 20.72
N PRO A 567 -9.15 20.65 20.96
CA PRO A 567 -8.88 21.70 19.98
C PRO A 567 -7.39 21.79 19.60
N THR A 568 -6.50 21.43 20.53
CA THR A 568 -5.04 21.45 20.31
C THR A 568 -4.58 20.51 19.21
N HIS A 569 -5.37 19.48 18.87
CA HIS A 569 -5.07 18.55 17.78
C HIS A 569 -5.12 19.22 16.40
N ALA A 570 -5.86 20.33 16.28
CA ALA A 570 -5.94 21.11 15.05
C ALA A 570 -4.83 22.15 14.92
N ARG A 571 -3.91 22.28 15.90
CA ARG A 571 -2.76 23.22 15.86
C ARG A 571 -1.67 22.75 14.91
N LEU A 572 -2.04 22.65 13.64
CA LEU A 572 -1.19 22.25 12.53
C LEU A 572 -1.19 23.35 11.46
N ILE A 573 -0.25 23.25 10.54
CA ILE A 573 -0.19 24.10 9.35
C ILE A 573 -0.69 23.28 8.18
N LYS A 574 -1.78 23.73 7.56
CA LYS A 574 -2.39 23.11 6.39
C LYS A 574 -1.73 23.65 5.13
N LEU A 575 -1.31 22.73 4.26
CA LEU A 575 -0.79 23.01 2.94
C LEU A 575 -1.72 22.38 1.91
N LYS A 576 -2.04 23.14 0.85
CA LYS A 576 -2.83 22.63 -0.28
C LYS A 576 -2.07 21.59 -1.11
N THR A 577 -0.76 21.74 -1.17
CA THR A 577 0.14 20.83 -1.91
C THR A 577 1.45 20.62 -1.16
N PRO A 578 2.09 19.44 -1.30
CA PRO A 578 3.36 19.16 -0.64
C PRO A 578 4.55 19.93 -1.23
N ILE A 579 4.46 20.40 -2.47
CA ILE A 579 5.53 21.16 -3.10
C ILE A 579 5.31 22.65 -2.84
N ILE A 580 6.33 23.31 -2.28
CA ILE A 580 6.28 24.72 -1.87
C ILE A 580 7.41 25.53 -2.52
N ASN A 581 7.16 26.82 -2.76
CA ASN A 581 8.15 27.76 -3.29
C ASN A 581 9.02 28.39 -2.19
N ASN A 582 10.03 29.18 -2.59
CA ASN A 582 10.99 29.78 -1.66
C ASN A 582 10.33 30.79 -0.69
N THR A 583 9.29 31.49 -1.13
CA THR A 583 8.54 32.43 -0.28
C THR A 583 7.75 31.66 0.79
N GLU A 584 7.07 30.60 0.41
CA GLU A 584 6.34 29.70 1.32
C GLU A 584 7.28 29.04 2.33
N LEU A 585 8.45 28.56 1.91
CA LEU A 585 9.46 28.04 2.82
C LEU A 585 9.94 29.12 3.80
N ALA A 586 10.18 30.34 3.33
CA ALA A 586 10.61 31.45 4.19
C ALA A 586 9.54 31.79 5.25
N LYS A 587 8.24 31.71 4.91
CA LYS A 587 7.15 31.83 5.89
C LYS A 587 7.23 30.76 6.98
N LEU A 588 7.60 29.52 6.63
CA LEU A 588 7.78 28.44 7.59
C LEU A 588 9.03 28.63 8.45
N LYS A 589 10.15 29.08 7.87
CA LYS A 589 11.42 29.31 8.59
C LYS A 589 11.31 30.34 9.72
N GLN A 590 10.46 31.37 9.55
CA GLN A 590 10.29 32.42 10.56
C GLN A 590 9.32 32.07 11.70
N LEU A 591 8.72 30.87 11.68
CA LEU A 591 7.79 30.45 12.72
C LEU A 591 8.50 30.29 14.06
N ASN A 592 8.12 31.12 15.02
CA ASN A 592 8.64 31.10 16.38
C ASN A 592 7.56 31.52 17.39
N SER A 593 6.48 30.74 17.44
CA SER A 593 5.41 30.84 18.44
C SER A 593 5.33 29.58 19.30
N ASP A 594 4.55 29.62 20.38
CA ASP A 594 4.33 28.47 21.25
C ASP A 594 3.64 27.29 20.53
N ASP A 595 2.84 27.59 19.49
CA ASP A 595 2.11 26.59 18.71
C ASP A 595 2.90 26.11 17.48
N HIS A 596 3.68 27.01 16.87
CA HIS A 596 4.42 26.75 15.64
C HIS A 596 5.86 27.25 15.77
N LYS A 597 6.81 26.31 15.85
CA LYS A 597 8.23 26.63 15.91
C LYS A 597 9.01 25.78 14.94
N ALA A 598 9.75 26.45 14.05
CA ALA A 598 10.60 25.81 13.07
C ALA A 598 12.08 25.88 13.47
N VAL A 599 12.79 24.77 13.27
CA VAL A 599 14.26 24.70 13.41
C VAL A 599 14.83 24.17 12.10
N THR A 600 15.84 24.86 11.57
CA THR A 600 16.56 24.42 10.37
C THR A 600 17.80 23.62 10.76
N ILE A 601 17.90 22.41 10.24
CA ILE A 601 19.00 21.47 10.45
C ILE A 601 19.77 21.37 9.14
N SER A 602 21.08 21.63 9.20
CA SER A 602 21.94 21.52 8.02
C SER A 602 22.18 20.06 7.66
N THR A 603 21.94 19.70 6.41
CA THR A 603 22.25 18.39 5.84
C THR A 603 23.52 18.42 5.01
N LEU A 604 24.51 19.20 5.44
CA LEU A 604 25.85 19.26 4.87
C LEU A 604 26.84 18.42 5.69
N PHE A 605 27.83 17.82 5.04
CA PHE A 605 28.94 17.09 5.67
C PHE A 605 30.29 17.58 5.14
N ASP A 606 31.35 17.37 5.93
CA ASP A 606 32.70 17.81 5.58
C ASP A 606 33.23 17.04 4.34
N ALA A 607 33.49 17.77 3.27
CA ALA A 607 34.01 17.27 2.01
C ALA A 607 35.46 16.73 2.13
N ASN A 608 36.18 17.09 3.19
CA ASN A 608 37.54 16.66 3.45
C ASN A 608 37.62 15.36 4.28
N ASP A 609 36.54 14.96 4.96
CA ASP A 609 36.47 13.70 5.73
C ASP A 609 35.97 12.55 4.84
N ALA A 610 36.90 12.00 4.05
CA ALA A 610 36.61 10.96 3.06
C ALA A 610 36.27 9.58 3.66
N GLU A 611 36.61 9.30 4.92
CA GLU A 611 36.38 7.98 5.52
C GLU A 611 34.99 7.87 6.16
N ASN A 612 34.58 8.87 6.95
CA ASN A 612 33.37 8.77 7.77
C ASN A 612 32.51 10.04 7.80
N GLY A 613 32.80 11.04 6.96
CA GLY A 613 32.10 12.33 6.97
C GLY A 613 30.58 12.19 6.84
N LEU A 614 30.11 11.38 5.89
CA LEU A 614 28.67 11.15 5.68
C LEU A 614 28.00 10.47 6.88
N GLN A 615 28.59 9.40 7.43
CA GLN A 615 28.03 8.67 8.57
C GLN A 615 27.93 9.57 9.82
N LYS A 616 29.00 10.31 10.15
CA LYS A 616 29.00 11.26 11.26
C LYS A 616 27.94 12.33 11.10
N ALA A 617 27.75 12.84 9.88
CA ALA A 617 26.73 13.85 9.61
C ALA A 617 25.31 13.29 9.75
N LEU A 618 25.07 12.03 9.37
CA LEU A 618 23.78 11.36 9.58
C LEU A 618 23.45 11.17 11.07
N ASP A 619 24.45 10.82 11.88
CA ASP A 619 24.28 10.71 13.33
C ASP A 619 24.01 12.09 13.94
N ARG A 620 24.78 13.12 13.53
CA ARG A 620 24.58 14.51 13.95
C ARG A 620 23.17 15.03 13.67
N ILE A 621 22.66 14.89 12.44
CA ILE A 621 21.32 15.41 12.11
C ILE A 621 20.21 14.68 12.86
N GLY A 622 20.42 13.40 13.22
CA GLY A 622 19.53 12.64 14.08
C GLY A 622 19.47 13.23 15.49
N ASP A 623 20.63 13.49 16.09
CA ASP A 623 20.75 14.07 17.43
C ASP A 623 20.22 15.52 17.47
N GLU A 624 20.54 16.34 16.47
CA GLU A 624 20.02 17.70 16.33
C GLU A 624 18.50 17.72 16.20
N ALA A 625 17.92 16.77 15.45
CA ALA A 625 16.46 16.64 15.35
C ALA A 625 15.80 16.30 16.69
N VAL A 626 16.39 15.38 17.46
CA VAL A 626 15.91 15.03 18.81
C VAL A 626 16.01 16.23 19.74
N LYS A 627 17.14 16.94 19.71
CA LYS A 627 17.39 18.14 20.50
C LYS A 627 16.40 19.25 20.18
N ALA A 628 16.17 19.53 18.90
CA ALA A 628 15.23 20.55 18.44
C ALA A 628 13.80 20.28 18.96
N ILE A 629 13.36 19.01 18.97
CA ILE A 629 12.04 18.65 19.49
C ILE A 629 11.98 18.75 21.02
N LYS A 630 12.95 18.15 21.73
CA LYS A 630 12.90 18.03 23.19
C LYS A 630 13.27 19.32 23.93
N GLU A 631 14.33 19.99 23.50
CA GLU A 631 14.88 21.16 24.18
C GLU A 631 14.31 22.46 23.60
N GLU A 632 14.23 22.56 22.27
CA GLU A 632 13.77 23.77 21.60
C GLU A 632 12.25 23.80 21.36
N ARG A 633 11.55 22.69 21.59
CA ARG A 633 10.10 22.52 21.34
C ARG A 633 9.70 22.78 19.89
N ALA A 634 10.58 22.44 18.95
CA ALA A 634 10.30 22.55 17.52
C ALA A 634 9.13 21.64 17.13
N THR A 635 8.11 22.21 16.47
CA THR A 635 7.00 21.46 15.85
C THR A 635 7.23 21.23 14.36
N LEU A 636 8.26 21.85 13.79
CA LEU A 636 8.69 21.73 12.41
C LEU A 636 10.22 21.62 12.33
N LEU A 637 10.72 20.63 11.61
CA LEU A 637 12.13 20.49 11.28
C LEU A 637 12.33 20.71 9.79
N ILE A 638 13.18 21.67 9.44
CA ILE A 638 13.55 21.97 8.06
C ILE A 638 14.92 21.37 7.82
N LEU A 639 14.99 20.28 7.05
CA LEU A 639 16.26 19.69 6.64
C LEU A 639 16.73 20.41 5.39
N SER A 640 17.91 21.05 5.46
CA SER A 640 18.38 21.94 4.40
C SER A 640 19.79 21.59 3.93
N ASP A 641 19.92 21.33 2.63
CA ASP A 641 21.23 21.21 1.96
C ASP A 641 21.72 22.56 1.40
N ARG A 642 21.06 23.66 1.75
CA ARG A 642 21.51 25.00 1.37
C ARG A 642 22.83 25.34 2.10
N GLY A 643 23.75 25.97 1.38
CA GLY A 643 25.09 26.33 1.89
C GLY A 643 26.21 25.41 1.42
N VAL A 644 25.96 24.55 0.41
CA VAL A 644 27.02 23.78 -0.26
C VAL A 644 28.13 24.72 -0.74
N ASP A 645 29.37 24.40 -0.37
CA ASP A 645 30.57 25.10 -0.77
C ASP A 645 31.74 24.11 -0.96
N GLN A 646 32.96 24.60 -1.15
CA GLN A 646 34.14 23.74 -1.37
C GLN A 646 34.45 22.78 -0.21
N ASN A 647 34.06 23.11 1.02
CA ASN A 647 34.34 22.32 2.22
C ASN A 647 33.11 21.51 2.69
N ASN A 648 31.92 21.85 2.22
CA ASN A 648 30.67 21.28 2.69
C ASN A 648 29.91 20.64 1.54
N ALA A 649 29.86 19.31 1.52
CA ALA A 649 29.12 18.52 0.55
C ALA A 649 27.69 18.23 1.05
N PRO A 650 26.68 18.16 0.15
CA PRO A 650 25.32 17.85 0.56
C PRO A 650 25.16 16.34 0.83
N ILE A 651 24.57 15.98 1.97
CA ILE A 651 24.02 14.64 2.19
C ILE A 651 22.93 14.42 1.13
N PRO A 652 22.88 13.27 0.43
CA PRO A 652 21.76 12.96 -0.46
C PRO A 652 20.42 13.17 0.24
N SER A 653 19.56 14.00 -0.34
CA SER A 653 18.36 14.54 0.32
C SER A 653 17.40 13.43 0.77
N LEU A 654 17.29 12.37 -0.02
CA LEU A 654 16.52 11.17 0.32
C LEU A 654 17.08 10.46 1.57
N LEU A 655 18.40 10.34 1.68
CA LEU A 655 19.05 9.69 2.82
C LEU A 655 18.89 10.54 4.09
N ALA A 656 19.08 11.86 4.01
CA ALA A 656 18.87 12.76 5.15
C ALA A 656 17.43 12.69 5.66
N THR A 657 16.44 12.74 4.74
CA THR A 657 15.02 12.66 5.05
C THR A 657 14.69 11.34 5.77
N SER A 658 15.11 10.22 5.19
CA SER A 658 14.79 8.90 5.71
C SER A 658 15.50 8.61 7.03
N ALA A 659 16.77 9.01 7.16
CA ALA A 659 17.55 8.87 8.38
C ALA A 659 16.89 9.59 9.56
N VAL A 660 16.50 10.85 9.40
CA VAL A 660 15.81 11.62 10.45
C VAL A 660 14.43 11.02 10.73
N HIS A 661 13.65 10.69 9.70
CA HIS A 661 12.33 10.08 9.86
C HIS A 661 12.37 8.80 10.71
N HIS A 662 13.23 7.84 10.35
CA HIS A 662 13.37 6.58 11.07
C HIS A 662 14.05 6.73 12.43
N HIS A 663 14.99 7.66 12.58
CA HIS A 663 15.59 7.97 13.88
C HIS A 663 14.54 8.49 14.86
N LEU A 664 13.71 9.45 14.43
CA LEU A 664 12.62 9.98 15.26
C LEU A 664 11.56 8.92 15.59
N ILE A 665 11.26 7.97 14.70
CA ILE A 665 10.36 6.84 15.00
C ILE A 665 10.95 5.98 16.13
N ARG A 666 12.24 5.62 16.04
CA ARG A 666 12.92 4.83 17.07
C ARG A 666 12.97 5.53 18.43
N GLN A 667 13.05 6.86 18.43
CA GLN A 667 13.01 7.69 19.64
C GLN A 667 11.58 7.96 20.17
N GLY A 668 10.52 7.53 19.46
CA GLY A 668 9.13 7.82 19.82
C GLY A 668 8.72 9.29 19.64
N LEU A 669 9.46 10.05 18.82
CA LEU A 669 9.27 11.50 18.63
C LEU A 669 8.72 11.88 17.27
N ARG A 670 8.56 10.94 16.31
CA ARG A 670 8.20 11.32 14.94
C ARG A 670 6.84 12.01 14.84
N ALA A 671 5.86 11.68 15.68
CA ALA A 671 4.57 12.37 15.72
C ALA A 671 4.68 13.82 16.27
N GLN A 672 5.80 14.20 16.90
CA GLN A 672 5.95 15.50 17.55
C GLN A 672 6.37 16.63 16.61
N ALA A 673 6.81 16.34 15.39
CA ALA A 673 7.20 17.36 14.42
C ALA A 673 6.94 16.98 12.96
N GLY A 674 6.60 17.98 12.15
CA GLY A 674 6.58 17.88 10.69
C GLY A 674 7.99 17.98 10.10
N LEU A 675 8.25 17.29 8.99
CA LEU A 675 9.52 17.38 8.26
C LEU A 675 9.32 18.18 6.96
N VAL A 676 10.16 19.18 6.73
CA VAL A 676 10.20 19.96 5.48
C VAL A 676 11.59 19.82 4.89
N ILE A 677 11.68 19.53 3.59
CA ILE A 677 12.95 19.31 2.90
C ILE A 677 13.24 20.50 1.99
N GLU A 678 14.26 21.28 2.30
CA GLU A 678 14.84 22.28 1.40
C GLU A 678 16.04 21.64 0.68
N THR A 679 15.88 21.36 -0.62
CA THR A 679 16.90 20.61 -1.35
C THR A 679 17.22 21.16 -2.73
N GLY A 680 18.51 21.12 -3.08
CA GLY A 680 18.99 21.35 -4.43
C GLY A 680 18.83 20.13 -5.36
N GLU A 681 18.65 18.92 -4.85
CA GLU A 681 18.69 17.67 -5.62
C GLU A 681 17.36 17.36 -6.35
N ALA A 682 16.22 17.71 -5.72
CA ALA A 682 14.89 17.37 -6.20
C ALA A 682 14.48 18.21 -7.42
N ARG A 683 14.18 17.53 -8.54
CA ARG A 683 13.78 18.15 -9.81
C ARG A 683 12.81 17.29 -10.64
N GLU A 684 12.73 16.00 -10.33
CA GLU A 684 11.80 15.08 -10.96
C GLU A 684 10.60 14.75 -10.05
N VAL A 685 9.49 14.33 -10.67
CA VAL A 685 8.33 13.78 -9.96
C VAL A 685 8.75 12.64 -9.03
N HIS A 686 9.63 11.75 -9.51
CA HIS A 686 10.08 10.59 -8.75
C HIS A 686 10.85 10.99 -7.48
N HIS A 687 11.69 12.02 -7.55
CA HIS A 687 12.45 12.52 -6.39
C HIS A 687 11.48 12.97 -5.29
N CYS A 688 10.46 13.74 -5.68
CA CYS A 688 9.45 14.23 -4.74
C CYS A 688 8.61 13.09 -4.15
N CYS A 689 8.24 12.10 -4.95
CA CYS A 689 7.52 10.92 -4.48
C CYS A 689 8.33 10.13 -3.45
N LEU A 690 9.64 9.98 -3.65
CA LEU A 690 10.51 9.30 -2.70
C LEU A 690 10.64 10.09 -1.39
N LEU A 691 10.91 11.39 -1.45
CA LEU A 691 10.98 12.24 -0.25
C LEU A 691 9.69 12.18 0.59
N LEU A 692 8.51 12.23 -0.06
CA LEU A 692 7.22 12.03 0.63
C LEU A 692 7.09 10.62 1.20
N GLY A 693 7.40 9.59 0.40
CA GLY A 693 7.30 8.18 0.78
C GLY A 693 8.17 7.80 1.98
N TYR A 694 9.24 8.56 2.25
CA TYR A 694 10.13 8.40 3.41
C TYR A 694 9.97 9.48 4.48
N GLY A 695 8.85 10.22 4.46
CA GLY A 695 8.37 10.97 5.62
C GLY A 695 8.44 12.49 5.52
N ALA A 696 8.82 13.08 4.39
CA ALA A 696 8.68 14.52 4.17
C ALA A 696 7.19 14.92 4.17
N GLY A 697 6.86 16.01 4.86
CA GLY A 697 5.54 16.62 4.83
C GLY A 697 5.40 17.72 3.78
N ALA A 698 6.51 18.40 3.46
CA ALA A 698 6.62 19.38 2.37
C ALA A 698 8.03 19.39 1.78
N ILE A 699 8.16 19.83 0.52
CA ILE A 699 9.41 19.84 -0.23
C ILE A 699 9.55 21.19 -0.94
N ASN A 700 10.67 21.85 -0.72
CA ASN A 700 11.10 23.03 -1.45
C ASN A 700 12.30 22.66 -2.35
N PRO A 701 12.08 22.44 -3.66
CA PRO A 701 13.13 22.15 -4.63
C PRO A 701 13.82 23.45 -5.08
N TYR A 702 14.52 24.13 -4.16
CA TYR A 702 14.96 25.51 -4.36
C TYR A 702 15.86 25.68 -5.59
N LEU A 703 16.75 24.71 -5.88
CA LEU A 703 17.71 24.84 -6.97
C LEU A 703 17.03 24.67 -8.33
N ALA A 704 15.99 23.83 -8.41
CA ALA A 704 15.16 23.75 -9.61
C ALA A 704 14.41 25.08 -9.85
N LEU A 705 13.92 25.73 -8.78
CA LEU A 705 13.29 27.05 -8.87
C LEU A 705 14.28 28.16 -9.26
N ASP A 706 15.49 28.14 -8.71
CA ASP A 706 16.58 29.04 -9.10
C ASP A 706 16.97 28.85 -10.57
N THR A 707 17.03 27.60 -11.02
CA THR A 707 17.32 27.24 -12.42
C THR A 707 16.30 27.82 -13.41
N ILE A 708 15.03 27.91 -13.02
CA ILE A 708 13.99 28.53 -13.85
C ILE A 708 14.29 30.02 -14.09
N ASN A 709 14.84 30.71 -13.09
CA ASN A 709 15.16 32.13 -13.20
C ASN A 709 16.32 32.36 -14.18
N ASP A 710 17.32 31.49 -14.20
CA ASP A 710 18.43 31.55 -15.17
C ASP A 710 17.99 31.18 -16.58
N LEU A 711 17.16 30.15 -16.73
CA LEU A 711 16.59 29.81 -18.05
C LEU A 711 15.80 30.98 -18.66
N TYR A 712 15.13 31.79 -17.84
CA TYR A 712 14.48 33.01 -18.29
C TYR A 712 15.50 34.10 -18.65
N LYS A 713 16.47 34.36 -17.78
CA LYS A 713 17.52 35.36 -17.98
C LYS A 713 18.33 35.11 -19.26
N ASP A 714 18.61 33.85 -19.56
CA ASP A 714 19.38 33.41 -20.72
C ASP A 714 18.54 33.29 -22.00
N GLY A 715 17.22 33.54 -21.93
CA GLY A 715 16.32 33.54 -23.08
C GLY A 715 15.93 32.15 -23.60
N PHE A 716 16.08 31.10 -22.80
CA PHE A 716 15.63 29.74 -23.15
C PHE A 716 14.12 29.54 -22.97
N LEU A 717 13.49 30.31 -22.09
CA LEU A 717 12.03 30.30 -21.93
C LEU A 717 11.33 31.12 -23.03
N PRO A 718 10.10 30.75 -23.43
CA PRO A 718 9.26 31.60 -24.28
C PRO A 718 9.14 33.02 -23.69
N ALA A 719 9.25 34.04 -24.53
CA ALA A 719 9.31 35.44 -24.09
C ALA A 719 8.03 35.92 -23.33
N ASP A 720 6.90 35.25 -23.56
CA ASP A 720 5.63 35.47 -22.89
C ASP A 720 5.49 34.75 -21.54
N LEU A 721 6.36 33.78 -21.24
CA LEU A 721 6.34 33.00 -20.01
C LEU A 721 7.28 33.60 -18.95
N LYS A 722 6.72 34.45 -18.07
CA LYS A 722 7.47 35.03 -16.95
C LYS A 722 7.90 33.96 -15.91
N PRO A 723 8.99 34.17 -15.16
CA PRO A 723 9.50 33.22 -14.17
C PRO A 723 8.46 32.77 -13.14
N GLU A 724 7.60 33.67 -12.67
CA GLU A 724 6.59 33.35 -11.65
C GLU A 724 5.55 32.35 -12.19
N TYR A 725 5.20 32.44 -13.47
CA TYR A 725 4.29 31.48 -14.11
C TYR A 725 5.00 30.16 -14.40
N ALA A 726 6.26 30.20 -14.83
CA ALA A 726 7.07 28.99 -15.05
C ALA A 726 7.25 28.19 -13.75
N GLN A 727 7.53 28.85 -12.61
CA GLN A 727 7.60 28.20 -11.29
C GLN A 727 6.26 27.60 -10.87
N LYS A 728 5.14 28.31 -11.07
CA LYS A 728 3.80 27.77 -10.82
C LYS A 728 3.50 26.54 -11.67
N ASN A 729 3.88 26.56 -12.95
CA ASN A 729 3.71 25.43 -13.86
C ASN A 729 4.56 24.24 -13.43
N PHE A 730 5.81 24.45 -13.01
CA PHE A 730 6.65 23.41 -12.44
C PHE A 730 5.98 22.76 -11.21
N ILE A 731 5.57 23.55 -10.23
CA ILE A 731 4.90 23.06 -9.02
C ILE A 731 3.62 22.28 -9.38
N LYS A 732 2.83 22.80 -10.32
CA LYS A 732 1.63 22.11 -10.83
C LYS A 732 1.96 20.77 -11.50
N ALA A 733 2.99 20.73 -12.34
CA ALA A 733 3.41 19.52 -13.04
C ALA A 733 3.86 18.43 -12.06
N VAL A 734 4.69 18.80 -11.07
CA VAL A 734 5.17 17.87 -10.05
C VAL A 734 4.01 17.34 -9.21
N ASN A 735 3.10 18.21 -8.76
CA ASN A 735 1.93 17.82 -7.99
C ASN A 735 0.99 16.87 -8.75
N LYS A 736 0.75 17.12 -10.04
CA LYS A 736 0.01 16.18 -10.91
C LYS A 736 0.73 14.84 -11.03
N GLY A 737 2.05 14.87 -11.20
CA GLY A 737 2.89 13.67 -11.24
C GLY A 737 2.83 12.86 -9.94
N ILE A 738 2.82 13.52 -8.78
CA ILE A 738 2.69 12.84 -7.47
C ILE A 738 1.34 12.11 -7.37
N LEU A 739 0.23 12.77 -7.73
CA LEU A 739 -1.08 12.11 -7.76
C LEU A 739 -1.08 10.91 -8.71
N LYS A 740 -0.51 11.07 -9.91
CA LYS A 740 -0.38 9.97 -10.88
C LYS A 740 0.40 8.79 -10.30
N VAL A 741 1.53 9.04 -9.62
CA VAL A 741 2.34 7.96 -9.03
C VAL A 741 1.61 7.27 -7.88
N ALA A 742 0.96 8.03 -6.99
CA ALA A 742 0.15 7.45 -5.92
C ALA A 742 -1.02 6.61 -6.48
N SER A 743 -1.65 7.07 -7.57
CA SER A 743 -2.78 6.40 -8.20
C SER A 743 -2.40 5.07 -8.87
N LYS A 744 -1.13 4.84 -9.22
CA LYS A 744 -0.63 3.53 -9.71
C LYS A 744 -0.83 2.41 -8.69
N MET A 745 -0.83 2.73 -7.40
CA MET A 745 -1.14 1.79 -6.32
C MET A 745 -2.62 1.88 -5.89
N GLY A 746 -3.41 2.75 -6.51
CA GLY A 746 -4.78 3.04 -6.13
C GLY A 746 -4.90 3.91 -4.87
N ILE A 747 -3.84 4.61 -4.48
CA ILE A 747 -3.82 5.48 -3.29
C ILE A 747 -4.39 6.85 -3.67
N SER A 748 -5.40 7.32 -2.94
CA SER A 748 -6.12 8.54 -3.27
C SER A 748 -5.51 9.80 -2.64
N THR A 749 -4.80 9.69 -1.51
CA THR A 749 -4.33 10.86 -0.74
C THR A 749 -2.82 10.83 -0.47
N VAL A 750 -2.17 11.99 -0.62
CA VAL A 750 -0.75 12.15 -0.25
C VAL A 750 -0.51 11.87 1.22
N GLN A 751 -1.49 12.17 2.07
CA GLN A 751 -1.42 11.88 3.49
C GLN A 751 -1.14 10.40 3.79
N SER A 752 -1.82 9.48 3.10
CA SER A 752 -1.63 8.04 3.27
C SER A 752 -0.39 7.52 2.53
N TYR A 753 0.02 8.22 1.47
CA TYR A 753 1.25 7.91 0.72
C TYR A 753 2.52 8.29 1.51
N ARG A 754 2.45 9.34 2.33
CA ARG A 754 3.56 9.84 3.15
C ARG A 754 4.01 8.78 4.14
N GLY A 755 5.30 8.42 4.12
CA GLY A 755 5.86 7.39 5.02
C GLY A 755 5.44 5.95 4.68
N ALA A 756 4.71 5.72 3.59
CA ALA A 756 4.23 4.39 3.20
C ALA A 756 5.27 3.55 2.45
N GLN A 757 6.37 4.16 1.97
CA GLN A 757 7.47 3.45 1.29
C GLN A 757 6.98 2.54 0.14
N ILE A 758 6.21 3.10 -0.80
CA ILE A 758 5.65 2.39 -1.98
C ILE A 758 6.74 2.21 -3.06
N PHE A 759 7.87 1.64 -2.66
CA PHE A 759 9.07 1.48 -3.46
C PHE A 759 9.76 0.15 -3.19
N GLU A 760 10.54 -0.30 -4.16
CA GLU A 760 11.54 -1.35 -4.01
C GLU A 760 12.92 -0.77 -4.28
N ALA A 761 13.89 -1.08 -3.42
CA ALA A 761 15.29 -0.77 -3.64
C ALA A 761 15.94 -1.88 -4.48
N VAL A 762 16.73 -1.48 -5.48
CA VAL A 762 17.49 -2.39 -6.34
C VAL A 762 18.95 -1.95 -6.34
N GLY A 763 19.81 -2.79 -5.76
CA GLY A 763 21.25 -2.54 -5.67
C GLY A 763 21.69 -1.82 -4.40
N LEU A 764 20.88 -1.78 -3.34
CA LEU A 764 21.28 -1.25 -2.02
C LEU A 764 21.51 -2.39 -1.03
N SER A 765 22.58 -2.31 -0.22
CA SER A 765 22.87 -3.32 0.79
C SER A 765 21.78 -3.39 1.86
N ARG A 766 21.62 -4.58 2.46
CA ARG A 766 20.64 -4.78 3.53
C ARG A 766 20.95 -3.95 4.77
N GLU A 767 22.23 -3.77 5.10
CA GLU A 767 22.67 -2.93 6.21
C GLU A 767 22.20 -1.47 6.05
N LEU A 768 22.37 -0.90 4.85
CA LEU A 768 21.93 0.46 4.54
C LEU A 768 20.41 0.59 4.65
N VAL A 769 19.69 -0.37 4.06
CA VAL A 769 18.21 -0.36 4.04
C VAL A 769 17.63 -0.58 5.43
N ASP A 770 18.11 -1.54 6.20
CA ASP A 770 17.59 -1.84 7.54
C ASP A 770 17.81 -0.65 8.50
N LYS A 771 18.92 0.09 8.35
CA LYS A 771 19.23 1.26 9.19
C LYS A 771 18.47 2.53 8.78
N TYR A 772 18.45 2.85 7.49
CA TYR A 772 17.99 4.16 6.99
C TYR A 772 16.66 4.12 6.25
N PHE A 773 16.29 3.01 5.63
CA PHE A 773 15.06 2.84 4.83
C PHE A 773 14.22 1.66 5.35
N THR A 774 14.18 1.50 6.68
CA THR A 774 13.68 0.30 7.36
C THR A 774 12.29 -0.09 6.84
N GLY A 775 12.13 -1.36 6.42
CA GLY A 775 10.87 -1.87 5.86
C GLY A 775 10.79 -1.86 4.33
N THR A 776 11.81 -1.33 3.64
CA THR A 776 11.88 -1.34 2.18
C THR A 776 12.45 -2.66 1.65
N PRO A 777 11.80 -3.32 0.67
CA PRO A 777 12.37 -4.50 0.01
C PRO A 777 13.67 -4.16 -0.74
N SER A 778 14.72 -4.96 -0.53
CA SER A 778 15.97 -4.91 -1.31
C SER A 778 16.45 -6.31 -1.65
N ARG A 779 15.85 -6.90 -2.69
CA ARG A 779 16.08 -8.31 -3.06
C ARG A 779 17.41 -8.54 -3.76
N ILE A 780 17.83 -7.55 -4.55
CA ILE A 780 19.16 -7.51 -5.17
C ILE A 780 19.97 -6.49 -4.37
N GLN A 781 20.80 -7.01 -3.47
CA GLN A 781 21.67 -6.17 -2.65
C GLN A 781 22.80 -5.58 -3.51
N GLY A 782 23.46 -4.55 -2.98
CA GLY A 782 24.57 -3.93 -3.68
C GLY A 782 25.31 -2.94 -2.80
N ILE A 783 25.30 -1.68 -3.19
CA ILE A 783 26.15 -0.64 -2.64
C ILE A 783 25.88 -0.37 -1.16
N THR A 784 26.93 -0.01 -0.44
CA THR A 784 26.96 0.37 0.97
C THR A 784 27.05 1.90 1.12
N LEU A 785 27.05 2.42 2.35
CA LEU A 785 27.05 3.86 2.63
C LEU A 785 28.31 4.58 2.10
N ASP A 786 29.44 3.91 2.08
CA ASP A 786 30.72 4.38 1.51
C ASP A 786 30.62 4.69 0.02
N ILE A 787 29.92 3.85 -0.75
CA ILE A 787 29.70 4.10 -2.19
C ILE A 787 28.74 5.27 -2.38
N VAL A 788 27.68 5.37 -1.57
CA VAL A 788 26.78 6.54 -1.59
C VAL A 788 27.55 7.83 -1.29
N SER A 789 28.47 7.79 -0.32
CA SER A 789 29.36 8.91 0.00
C SER A 789 30.28 9.24 -1.17
N THR A 790 30.87 8.22 -1.80
CA THR A 790 31.76 8.38 -2.96
C THR A 790 31.04 9.03 -4.14
N GLU A 791 29.84 8.57 -4.50
CA GLU A 791 29.04 9.15 -5.58
C GLU A 791 28.65 10.61 -5.30
N ALA A 792 28.28 10.93 -4.06
CA ALA A 792 28.00 12.30 -3.64
C ALA A 792 29.24 13.19 -3.77
N MET A 793 30.40 12.71 -3.33
CA MET A 793 31.68 13.42 -3.44
C MET A 793 32.16 13.57 -4.89
N MET A 794 31.89 12.60 -5.77
CA MET A 794 32.20 12.72 -7.19
C MET A 794 31.43 13.87 -7.84
N ARG A 795 30.15 14.05 -7.50
CA ARG A 795 29.35 15.19 -7.98
C ARG A 795 29.81 16.51 -7.36
N HIS A 796 30.04 16.53 -6.05
CA HIS A 796 30.54 17.71 -5.34
C HIS A 796 31.86 18.22 -5.93
N ARG A 797 32.83 17.35 -6.17
CA ARG A 797 34.12 17.69 -6.78
C ARG A 797 34.01 18.19 -8.23
N ARG A 798 32.92 17.88 -8.94
CA ARG A 798 32.64 18.50 -10.26
C ARG A 798 32.20 19.95 -10.12
N GLY A 799 31.39 20.28 -9.11
CA GLY A 799 31.03 21.67 -8.83
C GLY A 799 32.20 22.48 -8.25
N PHE A 800 33.04 21.84 -7.44
CA PHE A 800 34.19 22.47 -6.79
C PHE A 800 35.50 21.78 -7.18
N PRO A 801 35.93 21.88 -8.46
CA PRO A 801 37.16 21.25 -8.91
C PRO A 801 38.37 21.92 -8.23
N PRO A 802 39.46 21.17 -7.96
CA PRO A 802 40.68 21.72 -7.38
C PRO A 802 41.30 22.86 -8.22
N ILE A 803 41.06 22.83 -9.53
CA ILE A 803 41.48 23.85 -10.50
C ILE A 803 40.21 24.32 -11.21
N ARG A 804 39.87 25.61 -11.08
CA ARG A 804 38.74 26.21 -11.78
C ARG A 804 39.03 26.29 -13.28
N VAL A 805 38.09 25.82 -14.09
CA VAL A 805 38.12 25.97 -15.54
C VAL A 805 37.00 26.93 -15.93
N ASP A 806 37.32 28.06 -16.57
CA ASP A 806 36.40 29.18 -16.82
C ASP A 806 35.32 28.92 -17.90
N SER A 807 34.96 27.66 -18.20
CA SER A 807 34.01 27.34 -19.29
C SER A 807 33.19 26.06 -19.09
N GLU A 808 32.74 25.79 -17.87
CA GLU A 808 31.97 24.57 -17.62
C GLU A 808 30.49 24.76 -17.91
N THR A 809 30.01 24.25 -19.05
CA THR A 809 28.59 23.99 -19.26
C THR A 809 28.18 22.71 -18.53
N LEU A 810 26.90 22.58 -18.16
CA LEU A 810 26.37 21.31 -17.66
C LEU A 810 26.68 20.14 -18.60
N GLU A 811 26.90 18.96 -18.02
CA GLU A 811 27.07 17.74 -18.81
C GLU A 811 25.86 17.53 -19.73
N VAL A 812 26.11 17.01 -20.93
CA VAL A 812 25.05 16.80 -21.92
C VAL A 812 23.98 15.82 -21.43
N GLY A 813 24.31 14.93 -20.50
CA GLY A 813 23.48 13.81 -20.08
C GLY A 813 23.61 12.63 -21.05
N GLY A 814 22.51 11.90 -21.23
CA GLY A 814 22.41 10.74 -22.09
C GLY A 814 21.83 9.53 -21.38
N PHE A 815 20.89 9.75 -20.45
CA PHE A 815 20.13 8.72 -19.75
C PHE A 815 18.80 8.43 -20.45
N TYR A 816 18.17 9.48 -21.03
CA TYR A 816 16.90 9.36 -21.73
C TYR A 816 17.07 9.14 -23.23
N GLN A 817 18.20 9.55 -23.79
CA GLN A 817 18.55 9.38 -25.19
C GLN A 817 20.02 9.06 -25.36
N TYR A 818 20.34 8.15 -26.29
CA TYR A 818 21.73 7.85 -26.62
C TYR A 818 22.53 9.11 -26.98
N ARG A 819 23.70 9.23 -26.33
CA ARG A 819 24.74 10.22 -26.61
C ARG A 819 26.08 9.50 -26.61
N ARG A 820 26.98 9.89 -27.52
CA ARG A 820 28.30 9.25 -27.68
C ARG A 820 29.13 9.24 -26.37
N ASN A 821 28.99 10.26 -25.53
CA ASN A 821 29.69 10.38 -24.25
C ASN A 821 28.75 10.26 -23.03
N GLY A 822 27.51 9.79 -23.26
CA GLY A 822 26.44 9.72 -22.25
C GLY A 822 26.49 8.45 -21.41
N GLU A 823 25.32 8.01 -20.93
CA GLU A 823 25.16 6.68 -20.33
C GLU A 823 25.20 5.62 -21.43
N HIS A 824 25.52 4.38 -21.05
CA HIS A 824 25.45 3.27 -22.00
C HIS A 824 24.00 2.94 -22.38
N HIS A 825 23.78 2.60 -23.66
CA HIS A 825 22.49 2.15 -24.18
C HIS A 825 22.66 0.87 -24.97
N ALA A 826 21.84 -0.15 -24.68
CA ALA A 826 21.84 -1.40 -25.44
C ALA A 826 21.42 -1.18 -26.91
N TRP A 827 20.52 -0.21 -27.17
CA TRP A 827 20.19 0.22 -28.50
C TRP A 827 20.99 1.46 -28.88
N ASN A 828 22.03 1.25 -29.68
CA ASN A 828 22.93 2.29 -30.15
C ASN A 828 23.08 2.21 -31.70
N PRO A 829 23.67 3.22 -32.35
CA PRO A 829 23.78 3.25 -33.82
C PRO A 829 24.43 1.99 -34.41
N ASP A 830 25.42 1.40 -33.73
CA ASP A 830 26.14 0.24 -34.22
C ASP A 830 25.30 -1.04 -34.10
N THR A 831 24.64 -1.27 -32.95
CA THR A 831 23.79 -2.44 -32.74
C THR A 831 22.58 -2.42 -33.68
N VAL A 832 21.95 -1.25 -33.86
CA VAL A 832 20.81 -1.07 -34.77
C VAL A 832 21.22 -1.25 -36.24
N ALA A 833 22.32 -0.62 -36.67
CA ALA A 833 22.78 -0.72 -38.06
C ALA A 833 23.15 -2.16 -38.45
N LYS A 834 23.86 -2.89 -37.57
CA LYS A 834 24.24 -4.29 -37.82
C LYS A 834 23.03 -5.21 -37.89
N LEU A 835 22.04 -5.05 -36.99
CA LEU A 835 20.82 -5.84 -37.05
C LEU A 835 20.06 -5.59 -38.36
N GLN A 836 19.87 -4.33 -38.75
CA GLN A 836 19.19 -3.98 -39.99
C GLN A 836 19.93 -4.50 -41.23
N HIS A 837 21.26 -4.43 -41.24
CA HIS A 837 22.04 -4.96 -42.34
C HIS A 837 21.90 -6.49 -42.43
N ALA A 838 22.06 -7.20 -41.30
CA ALA A 838 21.96 -8.66 -41.23
C ALA A 838 20.65 -9.18 -41.84
N VAL A 839 19.50 -8.60 -41.46
CA VAL A 839 18.19 -9.05 -41.95
C VAL A 839 17.86 -8.60 -43.37
N ARG A 840 18.48 -7.53 -43.88
CA ARG A 840 18.24 -7.04 -45.26
C ARG A 840 19.01 -7.84 -46.31
N ILE A 841 20.20 -8.34 -45.97
CA ILE A 841 21.04 -9.12 -46.90
C ILE A 841 21.07 -10.62 -46.56
N ASP A 842 20.25 -11.05 -45.59
CA ASP A 842 20.17 -12.44 -45.10
C ASP A 842 21.55 -13.03 -44.69
N SER A 843 22.30 -12.26 -43.90
CA SER A 843 23.67 -12.61 -43.48
C SER A 843 23.71 -13.03 -42.01
N PHE A 844 23.79 -14.35 -41.78
CA PHE A 844 23.99 -14.89 -40.43
C PHE A 844 25.33 -14.44 -39.81
N LYS A 845 26.38 -14.24 -40.62
CA LYS A 845 27.66 -13.69 -40.14
C LYS A 845 27.48 -12.30 -39.54
N THR A 846 26.75 -11.42 -40.21
CA THR A 846 26.46 -10.07 -39.69
C THR A 846 25.57 -10.13 -38.45
N PHE A 847 24.63 -11.08 -38.39
CA PHE A 847 23.85 -11.33 -37.18
C PHE A 847 24.72 -11.79 -36.01
N GLN A 848 25.72 -12.65 -36.25
CA GLN A 848 26.69 -13.06 -35.23
C GLN A 848 27.49 -11.86 -34.71
N GLU A 849 27.93 -10.96 -35.58
CA GLU A 849 28.59 -9.71 -35.17
C GLU A 849 27.69 -8.83 -34.30
N TYR A 850 26.42 -8.66 -34.68
CA TYR A 850 25.41 -7.96 -33.86
C TYR A 850 25.23 -8.62 -32.50
N SER A 851 25.04 -9.95 -32.48
CA SER A 851 24.81 -10.70 -31.24
C SER A 851 26.02 -10.65 -30.31
N LYS A 852 27.24 -10.67 -30.87
CA LYS A 852 28.48 -10.54 -30.11
C LYS A 852 28.58 -9.19 -29.43
N LEU A 853 28.29 -8.09 -30.14
CA LEU A 853 28.27 -6.76 -29.55
C LEU A 853 27.32 -6.69 -28.35
N LEU A 854 26.07 -7.14 -28.50
CA LEU A 854 25.11 -7.12 -27.39
C LEU A 854 25.47 -8.06 -26.23
N ASN A 855 26.04 -9.23 -26.52
CA ASN A 855 26.43 -10.18 -25.47
C ASN A 855 27.65 -9.70 -24.69
N ASP A 856 28.64 -9.12 -25.38
CA ASP A 856 29.82 -8.53 -24.75
C ASP A 856 29.41 -7.28 -23.95
N GLU A 857 28.59 -6.39 -24.53
CA GLU A 857 28.03 -5.23 -23.82
C GLU A 857 27.20 -5.63 -22.59
N SER A 858 26.39 -6.69 -22.67
CA SER A 858 25.61 -7.16 -21.53
C SER A 858 26.51 -7.60 -20.36
N ARG A 859 27.73 -8.08 -20.64
CA ARG A 859 28.76 -8.45 -19.65
C ARG A 859 29.54 -7.25 -19.15
N THR A 860 29.86 -6.29 -20.02
CA THR A 860 30.64 -5.09 -19.69
C THR A 860 29.82 -4.05 -18.93
N HIS A 861 28.59 -3.78 -19.36
CA HIS A 861 27.65 -2.83 -18.76
C HIS A 861 26.63 -3.53 -17.84
N CYS A 862 26.95 -4.77 -17.46
CA CYS A 862 26.35 -5.56 -16.40
C CYS A 862 24.81 -5.52 -16.34
N THR A 863 24.09 -5.97 -17.36
CA THR A 863 22.67 -6.35 -17.11
C THR A 863 22.63 -7.51 -16.10
N LEU A 864 21.56 -7.67 -15.31
CA LEU A 864 21.49 -8.77 -14.32
C LEU A 864 21.77 -10.15 -14.96
N ARG A 865 21.26 -10.39 -16.16
CA ARG A 865 21.53 -11.63 -16.92
C ARG A 865 22.97 -11.74 -17.40
N GLY A 866 23.66 -10.63 -17.64
CA GLY A 866 25.07 -10.59 -18.05
C GLY A 866 26.03 -10.97 -16.93
N LEU A 867 25.59 -10.87 -15.67
CA LEU A 867 26.31 -11.36 -14.50
C LEU A 867 26.23 -12.88 -14.33
N LEU A 868 25.39 -13.57 -15.12
CA LEU A 868 25.19 -15.01 -15.05
C LEU A 868 25.98 -15.72 -16.16
N GLN A 869 26.52 -16.90 -15.85
CA GLN A 869 27.15 -17.79 -16.83
C GLN A 869 26.55 -19.20 -16.75
N PHE A 870 26.34 -19.82 -17.92
CA PHE A 870 25.87 -21.19 -17.99
C PHE A 870 27.01 -22.16 -17.62
N LYS A 871 26.79 -22.96 -16.58
CA LYS A 871 27.66 -24.10 -16.26
C LYS A 871 27.02 -25.35 -16.86
N SER A 872 27.55 -25.85 -17.98
CA SER A 872 27.08 -27.11 -18.56
C SER A 872 27.79 -28.28 -17.88
N PRO A 873 27.07 -29.21 -17.21
CA PRO A 873 27.67 -30.42 -16.67
C PRO A 873 27.94 -31.49 -17.76
N ASN A 874 27.38 -31.32 -18.97
CA ASN A 874 27.48 -32.28 -20.06
C ASN A 874 28.45 -31.81 -21.15
N ALA A 875 29.03 -32.77 -21.88
CA ALA A 875 29.79 -32.50 -23.09
C ALA A 875 28.90 -31.82 -24.15
N PRO A 876 29.44 -30.90 -24.98
CA PRO A 876 28.70 -30.33 -26.10
C PRO A 876 28.16 -31.42 -27.04
N VAL A 877 26.96 -31.23 -27.55
CA VAL A 877 26.33 -32.12 -28.55
C VAL A 877 26.47 -31.51 -29.96
N PRO A 878 26.45 -32.32 -31.03
CA PRO A 878 26.31 -31.84 -32.40
C PRO A 878 25.05 -30.98 -32.58
N ILE A 879 25.11 -29.96 -33.46
CA ILE A 879 23.99 -29.04 -33.68
C ILE A 879 22.77 -29.75 -34.30
N GLU A 880 23.02 -30.85 -35.01
CA GLU A 880 22.02 -31.70 -35.65
C GLU A 880 21.15 -32.46 -34.63
N GLU A 881 21.62 -32.60 -33.38
CA GLU A 881 20.84 -33.19 -32.28
C GLU A 881 19.93 -32.16 -31.58
N VAL A 882 20.13 -30.86 -31.85
CA VAL A 882 19.31 -29.79 -31.30
C VAL A 882 17.98 -29.69 -32.06
N GLU A 883 16.91 -29.33 -31.35
CA GLU A 883 15.60 -29.04 -31.95
C GLU A 883 15.73 -28.10 -33.16
N GLU A 884 15.07 -28.43 -34.27
CA GLU A 884 15.16 -27.63 -35.49
C GLU A 884 14.64 -26.20 -35.28
N ALA A 885 15.27 -25.23 -35.94
CA ALA A 885 14.90 -23.81 -35.81
C ALA A 885 13.40 -23.56 -36.13
N LYS A 886 12.83 -24.28 -37.10
CA LYS A 886 11.41 -24.18 -37.49
C LYS A 886 10.44 -24.55 -36.36
N ASP A 887 10.88 -25.33 -35.38
CA ASP A 887 10.10 -25.73 -34.21
C ASP A 887 10.34 -24.77 -33.04
N ILE A 888 11.58 -24.29 -32.88
CA ILE A 888 11.92 -23.26 -31.88
C ILE A 888 11.15 -21.96 -32.12
N VAL A 889 11.08 -21.46 -33.37
CA VAL A 889 10.43 -20.18 -33.69
C VAL A 889 8.93 -20.16 -33.38
N LYS A 890 8.27 -21.32 -33.24
CA LYS A 890 6.87 -21.41 -32.83
C LYS A 890 6.65 -20.93 -31.40
N ARG A 891 7.71 -20.90 -30.58
CA ARG A 891 7.71 -20.36 -29.21
C ARG A 891 7.82 -18.84 -29.19
N PHE A 892 8.16 -18.20 -30.31
CA PHE A 892 8.34 -16.75 -30.38
C PHE A 892 7.03 -16.02 -30.60
N VAL A 893 6.92 -14.88 -29.94
CA VAL A 893 5.76 -14.00 -30.00
C VAL A 893 6.24 -12.57 -30.26
N THR A 894 5.69 -11.90 -31.27
CA THR A 894 5.94 -10.46 -31.40
C THR A 894 5.19 -9.71 -30.31
N GLY A 895 5.84 -8.78 -29.64
CA GLY A 895 5.23 -8.00 -28.55
C GLY A 895 3.91 -7.33 -28.94
N ALA A 896 3.07 -7.08 -27.94
CA ALA A 896 1.76 -6.45 -28.11
C ALA A 896 1.90 -4.95 -28.41
N MET A 897 1.82 -4.57 -29.68
CA MET A 897 1.90 -3.18 -30.14
C MET A 897 0.60 -2.80 -30.83
N SER A 898 -0.07 -1.75 -30.32
CA SER A 898 -1.41 -1.40 -30.81
C SER A 898 -1.38 -0.82 -32.22
N PHE A 899 -2.38 -1.19 -33.03
CA PHE A 899 -2.71 -0.40 -34.20
C PHE A 899 -3.04 1.04 -33.77
N GLY A 900 -2.34 2.01 -34.37
CA GLY A 900 -2.35 3.42 -33.95
C GLY A 900 -1.07 3.83 -33.21
N SER A 901 -0.46 2.97 -32.38
CA SER A 901 0.91 3.20 -31.89
C SER A 901 1.93 2.98 -33.02
N ILE A 902 1.74 1.91 -33.80
CA ILE A 902 2.49 1.61 -35.02
C ILE A 902 1.59 1.72 -36.25
N SER A 903 2.20 1.81 -37.44
CA SER A 903 1.45 1.90 -38.69
C SER A 903 0.73 0.59 -39.02
N LYS A 904 -0.26 0.67 -39.92
CA LYS A 904 -0.98 -0.50 -40.44
C LYS A 904 -0.01 -1.50 -41.06
N GLU A 905 0.92 -1.00 -41.87
CA GLU A 905 1.90 -1.78 -42.61
C GLU A 905 2.81 -2.53 -41.66
N THR A 906 3.25 -1.89 -40.57
CA THR A 906 4.09 -2.52 -39.56
C THR A 906 3.32 -3.63 -38.83
N HIS A 907 2.09 -3.32 -38.41
CA HIS A 907 1.24 -4.25 -37.67
C HIS A 907 0.88 -5.50 -38.49
N GLU A 908 0.48 -5.30 -39.75
CA GLU A 908 0.17 -6.40 -40.68
C GLU A 908 1.41 -7.20 -41.06
N THR A 909 2.56 -6.56 -41.28
CA THR A 909 3.83 -7.24 -41.59
C THR A 909 4.23 -8.20 -40.48
N LEU A 910 4.10 -7.79 -39.21
CA LEU A 910 4.40 -8.66 -38.07
C LEU A 910 3.46 -9.87 -38.04
N ALA A 911 2.16 -9.68 -38.28
CA ALA A 911 1.20 -10.76 -38.32
C ALA A 911 1.50 -11.76 -39.44
N ILE A 912 1.77 -11.27 -40.66
CA ILE A 912 2.14 -12.12 -41.80
C ILE A 912 3.40 -12.92 -41.48
N ALA A 913 4.45 -12.25 -40.97
CA ALA A 913 5.72 -12.90 -40.66
C ALA A 913 5.55 -14.03 -39.64
N MET A 914 4.86 -13.78 -38.53
CA MET A 914 4.66 -14.79 -37.49
C MET A 914 3.79 -15.95 -37.97
N ASN A 915 2.73 -15.66 -38.73
CA ASN A 915 1.87 -16.70 -39.30
C ASN A 915 2.61 -17.59 -40.31
N ARG A 916 3.56 -17.03 -41.08
CA ARG A 916 4.39 -17.81 -42.03
C ARG A 916 5.33 -18.77 -41.32
N ILE A 917 5.94 -18.36 -40.21
CA ILE A 917 6.90 -19.17 -39.45
C ILE A 917 6.24 -20.02 -38.35
N GLY A 918 4.92 -19.95 -38.20
CA GLY A 918 4.16 -20.70 -37.19
C GLY A 918 4.31 -20.19 -35.75
N GLY A 919 4.88 -18.99 -35.56
CA GLY A 919 4.83 -18.31 -34.26
C GLY A 919 3.58 -17.44 -34.12
N LYS A 920 3.55 -16.54 -33.15
CA LYS A 920 2.34 -15.75 -32.85
C LYS A 920 2.59 -14.24 -32.89
N SER A 921 1.67 -13.48 -33.45
CA SER A 921 1.63 -12.02 -33.26
C SER A 921 0.47 -11.62 -32.34
N ASN A 922 0.55 -10.40 -31.81
CA ASN A 922 -0.41 -9.87 -30.85
C ASN A 922 -0.95 -8.52 -31.33
N THR A 923 -2.26 -8.32 -31.22
CA THR A 923 -2.93 -7.09 -31.67
C THR A 923 -2.52 -5.83 -30.93
N GLY A 924 -2.07 -5.96 -29.67
CA GLY A 924 -2.03 -4.84 -28.75
C GLY A 924 -3.43 -4.29 -28.45
N GLU A 925 -3.47 -3.10 -27.85
CA GLU A 925 -4.70 -2.53 -27.26
C GLU A 925 -5.66 -1.91 -28.28
N GLY A 926 -5.27 -1.80 -29.55
CA GLY A 926 -5.97 -0.96 -30.55
C GLY A 926 -7.04 -1.67 -31.38
N GLY A 927 -7.37 -2.91 -31.05
CA GLY A 927 -8.26 -3.73 -31.87
C GLY A 927 -7.61 -4.29 -33.15
N GLU A 928 -8.42 -4.93 -33.99
CA GLU A 928 -7.98 -5.46 -35.28
C GLU A 928 -9.13 -5.41 -36.31
N ASP A 929 -8.84 -4.95 -37.52
CA ASP A 929 -9.82 -4.87 -38.62
C ASP A 929 -10.27 -6.28 -39.05
N PRO A 930 -11.59 -6.59 -39.06
CA PRO A 930 -12.11 -7.89 -39.47
C PRO A 930 -11.71 -8.35 -40.88
N ASN A 931 -11.38 -7.42 -41.79
CA ASN A 931 -10.89 -7.77 -43.12
C ASN A 931 -9.57 -8.58 -43.08
N ARG A 932 -8.85 -8.55 -41.95
CA ARG A 932 -7.60 -9.30 -41.76
C ARG A 932 -7.82 -10.76 -41.39
N PHE A 933 -9.06 -11.16 -41.05
CA PHE A 933 -9.36 -12.51 -40.56
C PHE A 933 -9.35 -13.56 -41.68
N GLN A 934 -9.44 -13.12 -42.93
CA GLN A 934 -9.35 -13.97 -44.10
C GLN A 934 -7.93 -13.95 -44.68
N ARG A 935 -7.56 -15.04 -45.37
CA ARG A 935 -6.30 -15.09 -46.11
C ARG A 935 -6.37 -14.21 -47.34
N ASP A 936 -5.28 -13.52 -47.62
CA ASP A 936 -5.11 -12.76 -48.84
C ASP A 936 -4.92 -13.72 -50.04
N PRO A 937 -5.14 -13.26 -51.29
CA PRO A 937 -4.99 -14.10 -52.47
C PRO A 937 -3.61 -14.75 -52.65
N ASN A 938 -2.57 -14.18 -52.05
CA ASN A 938 -1.20 -14.72 -52.06
C ASN A 938 -0.95 -15.80 -50.98
N GLY A 939 -1.96 -16.14 -50.18
CA GLY A 939 -1.89 -17.11 -49.08
C GLY A 939 -1.50 -16.53 -47.73
N ASP A 940 -1.11 -15.26 -47.66
CA ASP A 940 -0.77 -14.58 -46.41
C ASP A 940 -1.99 -14.42 -45.50
N LEU A 941 -1.73 -14.41 -44.19
CA LEU A 941 -2.74 -14.15 -43.19
C LEU A 941 -2.31 -12.95 -42.35
N ARG A 942 -3.12 -11.89 -42.39
CA ARG A 942 -2.87 -10.65 -41.64
C ARG A 942 -3.46 -10.66 -40.23
N ARG A 943 -4.22 -11.70 -39.88
CA ARG A 943 -4.81 -11.92 -38.54
C ARG A 943 -3.71 -12.14 -37.51
N SER A 944 -3.78 -11.43 -36.39
CA SER A 944 -2.92 -11.71 -35.23
C SER A 944 -3.45 -12.90 -34.44
N ALA A 945 -2.59 -13.86 -34.06
CA ALA A 945 -3.02 -15.04 -33.31
C ALA A 945 -3.52 -14.69 -31.89
N ILE A 946 -2.85 -13.75 -31.24
CA ILE A 946 -3.18 -13.30 -29.88
C ILE A 946 -3.99 -12.00 -29.94
N LYS A 947 -5.12 -12.00 -29.24
CA LYS A 947 -6.04 -10.86 -29.14
C LYS A 947 -5.99 -10.29 -27.73
N GLN A 948 -5.66 -9.02 -27.60
CA GLN A 948 -5.54 -8.37 -26.30
C GLN A 948 -6.87 -7.75 -25.83
N VAL A 949 -7.14 -7.84 -24.53
CA VAL A 949 -8.25 -7.19 -23.83
C VAL A 949 -7.65 -6.29 -22.75
N ALA A 950 -7.62 -4.98 -22.99
CA ALA A 950 -7.07 -3.94 -22.10
C ALA A 950 -8.16 -3.01 -21.57
N SER A 951 -7.84 -2.10 -20.64
CA SER A 951 -8.80 -1.26 -19.89
C SER A 951 -9.81 -0.53 -20.77
N GLY A 952 -9.38 0.09 -21.88
CA GLY A 952 -10.26 0.80 -22.82
C GLY A 952 -11.15 -0.08 -23.69
N ARG A 953 -10.92 -1.40 -23.73
CA ARG A 953 -11.66 -2.39 -24.54
C ARG A 953 -11.81 -1.99 -26.03
N LEU A 954 -10.84 -1.28 -26.59
CA LEU A 954 -10.88 -0.82 -27.98
C LEU A 954 -10.89 -2.03 -28.93
N GLY A 955 -11.83 -2.03 -29.88
CA GLY A 955 -11.99 -3.10 -30.87
C GLY A 955 -12.37 -4.49 -30.31
N VAL A 956 -12.72 -4.60 -29.03
CA VAL A 956 -13.12 -5.87 -28.41
C VAL A 956 -14.57 -6.18 -28.76
N THR A 957 -14.77 -7.03 -29.78
CA THR A 957 -16.08 -7.52 -30.23
C THR A 957 -16.20 -9.04 -30.07
N SER A 958 -17.40 -9.60 -30.19
CA SER A 958 -17.59 -11.06 -30.15
C SER A 958 -16.78 -11.78 -31.24
N GLU A 959 -16.77 -11.24 -32.47
CA GLU A 959 -15.99 -11.80 -33.58
C GLU A 959 -14.48 -11.73 -33.31
N TYR A 960 -13.99 -10.59 -32.81
CA TYR A 960 -12.60 -10.39 -32.41
C TYR A 960 -12.12 -11.43 -31.38
N LEU A 961 -12.97 -11.76 -30.41
CA LEU A 961 -12.65 -12.74 -29.37
C LEU A 961 -12.71 -14.18 -29.89
N VAL A 962 -13.71 -14.52 -30.72
CA VAL A 962 -13.90 -15.88 -31.26
C VAL A 962 -12.79 -16.27 -32.23
N ILE A 963 -12.23 -15.31 -32.97
CA ILE A 963 -11.17 -15.58 -33.96
C ILE A 963 -9.75 -15.64 -33.35
N ALA A 964 -9.62 -15.42 -32.04
CA ALA A 964 -8.37 -15.51 -31.30
C ALA A 964 -7.91 -16.96 -31.15
N ASP A 965 -6.61 -17.20 -31.26
CA ASP A 965 -6.02 -18.46 -30.80
C ASP A 965 -5.71 -18.36 -29.30
N ASP A 966 -5.23 -17.19 -28.83
CA ASP A 966 -5.06 -16.88 -27.41
C ASP A 966 -5.68 -15.51 -27.07
N LEU A 967 -6.26 -15.40 -25.86
CA LEU A 967 -6.73 -14.14 -25.29
C LEU A 967 -5.77 -13.64 -24.22
N GLN A 968 -5.26 -12.42 -24.39
CA GLN A 968 -4.38 -11.78 -23.42
C GLN A 968 -5.15 -10.70 -22.65
N ILE A 969 -5.38 -10.92 -21.36
CA ILE A 969 -5.87 -9.87 -20.45
C ILE A 969 -4.67 -9.00 -20.07
N LYS A 970 -4.65 -7.76 -20.56
CA LYS A 970 -3.56 -6.84 -20.24
C LYS A 970 -3.89 -6.09 -18.96
N MET A 971 -3.15 -6.42 -17.89
CA MET A 971 -3.21 -5.70 -16.62
C MET A 971 -2.28 -4.48 -16.61
N ALA A 972 -1.03 -4.64 -17.10
CA ALA A 972 -0.01 -3.60 -17.10
C ALA A 972 1.02 -3.82 -18.22
N GLN A 973 1.94 -2.87 -18.40
CA GLN A 973 3.13 -2.99 -19.24
C GLN A 973 4.37 -2.40 -18.55
N GLY A 974 5.56 -2.94 -18.84
CA GLY A 974 6.79 -2.53 -18.15
C GLY A 974 7.21 -1.07 -18.33
N ALA A 975 6.83 -0.42 -19.44
CA ALA A 975 7.20 0.98 -19.69
C ALA A 975 6.38 1.99 -18.86
N MET A 976 5.15 1.63 -18.47
CA MET A 976 4.26 2.49 -17.67
C MET A 976 3.33 1.61 -16.81
N PRO A 977 3.89 0.92 -15.81
CA PRO A 977 3.09 0.04 -14.98
C PRO A 977 2.16 0.87 -14.07
N GLY A 978 0.96 0.34 -13.79
CA GLY A 978 -0.08 1.04 -13.02
C GLY A 978 -0.83 2.13 -13.79
N GLU A 979 -0.56 2.30 -15.09
CA GLU A 979 -1.23 3.26 -15.97
C GLU A 979 -1.86 2.57 -17.20
N GLY A 980 -2.81 3.26 -17.86
CA GLY A 980 -3.41 2.80 -19.11
C GLY A 980 -2.60 3.16 -20.36
N GLY A 981 -2.92 2.52 -21.49
CA GLY A 981 -2.35 2.87 -22.80
C GLY A 981 -2.60 4.34 -23.18
N GLN A 982 -1.61 4.99 -23.80
CA GLN A 982 -1.73 6.36 -24.32
C GLN A 982 -1.63 6.37 -25.84
N LEU A 983 -2.54 7.07 -26.49
CA LEU A 983 -2.49 7.36 -27.92
C LEU A 983 -2.72 8.86 -28.14
N PRO A 984 -1.72 9.61 -28.66
CA PRO A 984 -1.89 11.03 -28.93
C PRO A 984 -3.07 11.28 -29.89
N GLY A 985 -3.89 12.29 -29.61
CA GLY A 985 -5.08 12.59 -30.40
C GLY A 985 -4.79 12.80 -31.90
N ALA A 986 -3.62 13.38 -32.23
CA ALA A 986 -3.18 13.57 -33.61
C ALA A 986 -2.95 12.24 -34.39
N LYS A 987 -2.81 11.11 -33.70
CA LYS A 987 -2.68 9.77 -34.31
C LYS A 987 -4.01 9.05 -34.43
N VAL A 988 -5.11 9.60 -33.91
CA VAL A 988 -6.45 9.01 -33.98
C VAL A 988 -7.08 9.38 -35.32
N TYR A 989 -6.54 8.83 -36.41
CA TYR A 989 -7.09 9.00 -37.75
C TYR A 989 -8.50 8.39 -37.87
N PRO A 990 -9.33 8.78 -38.85
CA PRO A 990 -10.71 8.28 -38.97
C PRO A 990 -10.83 6.75 -39.00
N TRP A 991 -9.84 6.04 -39.56
CA TRP A 991 -9.82 4.57 -39.61
C TRP A 991 -9.27 3.90 -38.34
N ILE A 992 -8.67 4.65 -37.40
CA ILE A 992 -8.32 4.18 -36.05
C ILE A 992 -9.48 4.49 -35.09
N ALA A 993 -10.19 5.60 -35.32
CA ALA A 993 -11.38 5.97 -34.56
C ALA A 993 -12.58 5.04 -34.84
N LYS A 994 -12.71 4.59 -36.09
CA LYS A 994 -13.65 3.55 -36.52
C LYS A 994 -13.17 2.19 -36.03
#